data_AF-A0A2S6GEU4-F1
#
_entry.id   AF-A0A2S6GEU4-F1
#
_cell.length_a   1.000
_cell.length_b   1.000
_cell.length_c   1.000
_cell.angle_alpha   90.00
_cell.angle_beta   90.00
_cell.angle_gamma   90.00
#
_symmetry.space_group_name_H-M   'P 1'
#
loop_
_entity.id
_entity.type
_entity.pdbx_description
1 polymer ?
#
loop_
_entity_poly.entity_id
_entity_poly.type
_entity_poly.pdbx_seq_one_letter_code
_entity_poly.pdbx_strand_id
1 'polypeptide(L)'
;MRKRLASAVAVVGVTLAAVPAVGSAAPAGPPDPVIVHVVAHQDDDILFMNPDLQNSIGAGRPVKTIFVTAGENTHEPGDQGPLPERDRCKTARDLVREEYAYCRQQGAKAAYAQMAGQADEWDHGTVRVDTGQGPVVVDEYTLRDRPEVALVFLNVPETADDDPEVAPAGGQSLMRLWEGTATAKTVLAWGTLAPRYTYDHNRLLDVLRGLLGRYHPTVVRVQDPEPDPKIHGDHDDHVHTARFADQAVKEYADTTGRRSVDLINYRDYNISDGQVNLTGLDFPYGGRDQKANTFFAYDGWDVHTAADDDAYLSWTKRMYTRYPTGTTWVGANNDGRLEAFAVLSGRLVTWYQGANGEFGKGEVLTTPWPLLPGVTVNRNADRRLQVFARRADTHDIVTTWQVAVDGVFSTQWGTLGNPNVSPDQVAQLGAPVSVLGPDGLLRVAVRNGGGGVSVISQHTPNGQWDTAWDDLEGGPYVQDPVAIAVDRDNGVDVFAYTIDGSVGGIRHWRAAPGQGFTEQPKLAGYEPAGPPSVVHNKDGRLDVFYRLATNSDHDFAGLVGHTWQRSDGSFSSYGEEIGGQAGTGAVAASEAPGPWADSAAIADARIQVFTGNAGSGQSTTKQTGPDAGYATSWSDLGSVHVGQPAAAVDRNGCVFSFAMTDAGYLAVRNQTQCDGSAELDRYREIEGP
;
A
#
# COMPACT_ATOMS: atom_id res chain seq x y z
N MET A 1 64.91 73.44 -38.98
CA MET A 1 65.66 72.72 -37.92
C MET A 1 64.80 72.64 -36.66
N ARG A 2 64.29 71.45 -36.31
CA ARG A 2 63.97 70.94 -34.95
C ARG A 2 63.05 69.73 -35.06
N LYS A 3 63.58 68.56 -34.71
CA LYS A 3 62.85 67.31 -34.47
C LYS A 3 61.91 67.50 -33.26
N ARG A 4 60.71 66.90 -33.30
CA ARG A 4 59.96 66.54 -32.08
C ARG A 4 59.41 65.13 -32.24
N LEU A 5 59.82 64.28 -31.30
CA LEU A 5 59.34 62.92 -31.08
C LEU A 5 57.85 62.95 -30.70
N ALA A 6 57.07 62.03 -31.25
CA ALA A 6 55.73 61.69 -30.76
C ALA A 6 55.78 60.24 -30.25
N SER A 7 55.51 60.07 -28.96
CA SER A 7 55.44 58.78 -28.27
C SER A 7 54.17 58.05 -28.67
N ALA A 8 54.32 56.78 -29.07
CA ALA A 8 53.21 55.85 -29.29
C ALA A 8 52.82 55.19 -27.96
N VAL A 9 51.54 55.31 -27.59
CA VAL A 9 50.91 54.55 -26.50
C VAL A 9 50.27 53.31 -27.11
N ALA A 10 50.71 52.13 -26.68
CA ALA A 10 50.12 50.86 -27.07
C ALA A 10 48.87 50.58 -26.21
N VAL A 11 47.72 50.46 -26.86
CA VAL A 11 46.47 49.99 -26.24
C VAL A 11 46.47 48.47 -26.33
N VAL A 12 46.51 47.80 -25.18
CA VAL A 12 46.31 46.35 -25.06
C VAL A 12 44.80 46.09 -25.08
N GLY A 13 44.31 45.50 -26.17
CA GLY A 13 42.94 45.00 -26.27
C GLY A 13 42.79 43.69 -25.48
N VAL A 14 41.96 43.70 -24.45
CA VAL A 14 41.54 42.49 -23.73
C VAL A 14 40.40 41.85 -24.54
N THR A 15 40.67 40.71 -25.16
CA THR A 15 39.64 39.83 -25.73
C THR A 15 38.96 39.07 -24.60
N LEU A 16 37.71 39.42 -24.28
CA LEU A 16 36.84 38.56 -23.44
C LEU A 16 36.47 37.30 -24.25
N ALA A 17 36.98 36.15 -23.82
CA ALA A 17 36.51 34.86 -24.30
C ALA A 17 35.13 34.59 -23.67
N ALA A 18 34.11 34.40 -24.51
CA ALA A 18 32.81 33.92 -24.09
C ALA A 18 32.94 32.48 -23.60
N VAL A 19 32.73 32.26 -22.30
CA VAL A 19 32.61 30.92 -21.72
C VAL A 19 31.25 30.37 -22.17
N PRO A 20 31.18 29.19 -22.81
CA PRO A 20 29.90 28.58 -23.12
C PRO A 20 29.18 28.31 -21.80
N ALA A 21 27.96 28.84 -21.66
CA ALA A 21 27.08 28.47 -20.57
C ALA A 21 26.84 26.97 -20.67
N VAL A 22 27.39 26.21 -19.73
CA VAL A 22 27.06 24.80 -19.54
C VAL A 22 25.59 24.80 -19.15
N GLY A 23 24.71 24.44 -20.09
CA GLY A 23 23.30 24.23 -19.80
C GLY A 23 23.20 23.19 -18.70
N SER A 24 22.47 23.51 -17.63
CA SER A 24 22.08 22.53 -16.63
C SER A 24 21.48 21.32 -17.35
N ALA A 25 21.96 20.12 -17.05
CA ALA A 25 21.36 18.89 -17.55
C ALA A 25 19.86 18.93 -17.28
N ALA A 26 19.04 18.56 -18.27
CA ALA A 26 17.61 18.36 -18.05
C ALA A 26 17.44 17.38 -16.89
N PRO A 27 16.47 17.60 -15.97
CA PRO A 27 16.19 16.64 -14.91
C PRO A 27 15.99 15.26 -15.53
N ALA A 28 16.58 14.23 -14.92
CA ALA A 28 16.36 12.85 -15.35
C ALA A 28 14.86 12.56 -15.28
N GLY A 29 14.33 11.89 -16.32
CA GLY A 29 12.95 11.40 -16.28
C GLY A 29 12.73 10.39 -15.16
N PRO A 30 11.47 10.04 -14.86
CA PRO A 30 11.16 8.97 -13.92
C PRO A 30 11.91 7.67 -14.26
N PRO A 31 12.38 6.90 -13.26
CA PRO A 31 12.91 5.59 -13.50
C PRO A 31 11.77 4.73 -14.04
N ASP A 32 12.08 3.86 -14.98
CA ASP A 32 11.10 2.88 -15.44
C ASP A 32 10.68 2.01 -14.24
N PRO A 33 9.38 1.91 -13.91
CA PRO A 33 8.93 1.10 -12.79
C PRO A 33 9.37 -0.35 -12.92
N VAL A 34 9.83 -0.94 -11.83
CA VAL A 34 10.15 -2.38 -11.76
C VAL A 34 9.48 -2.93 -10.52
N ILE A 35 8.62 -3.92 -10.73
CA ILE A 35 7.86 -4.57 -9.67
C ILE A 35 8.53 -5.90 -9.34
N VAL A 36 8.86 -6.08 -8.07
CA VAL A 36 9.33 -7.38 -7.55
C VAL A 36 8.27 -7.93 -6.60
N HIS A 37 7.89 -9.18 -6.76
CA HIS A 37 7.10 -9.93 -5.77
C HIS A 37 8.01 -10.94 -5.08
N VAL A 38 7.88 -11.08 -3.76
CA VAL A 38 8.54 -12.13 -2.99
C VAL A 38 7.47 -12.88 -2.21
N VAL A 39 7.25 -14.14 -2.58
CA VAL A 39 6.18 -14.98 -2.03
C VAL A 39 6.70 -16.37 -1.70
N ALA A 40 6.02 -17.05 -0.78
CA ALA A 40 6.42 -18.37 -0.33
C ALA A 40 6.20 -19.38 -1.46
N HIS A 41 4.96 -19.54 -1.91
CA HIS A 41 4.55 -20.58 -2.85
C HIS A 41 4.02 -20.04 -4.19
N GLN A 42 3.88 -20.96 -5.14
CA GLN A 42 3.69 -20.69 -6.57
C GLN A 42 2.30 -20.15 -6.96
N ASP A 43 1.35 -20.14 -6.04
CA ASP A 43 -0.02 -19.62 -6.17
C ASP A 43 -0.31 -18.39 -5.30
N ASP A 44 0.56 -18.08 -4.33
CA ASP A 44 0.29 -17.07 -3.29
C ASP A 44 0.10 -15.66 -3.87
N ASP A 45 0.92 -15.26 -4.83
CA ASP A 45 0.79 -13.96 -5.49
C ASP A 45 -0.51 -13.87 -6.32
N ILE A 46 -0.93 -14.98 -6.93
CA ILE A 46 -2.19 -15.11 -7.65
C ILE A 46 -3.37 -14.99 -6.69
N LEU A 47 -3.28 -15.60 -5.51
CA LEU A 47 -4.37 -15.67 -4.54
C LEU A 47 -4.48 -14.42 -3.67
N PHE A 48 -3.37 -13.76 -3.34
CA PHE A 48 -3.35 -12.72 -2.30
C PHE A 48 -2.94 -11.33 -2.80
N MET A 49 -2.25 -11.25 -3.95
CA MET A 49 -1.78 -9.98 -4.52
C MET A 49 -2.49 -9.56 -5.81
N ASN A 50 -3.30 -10.43 -6.43
CA ASN A 50 -4.15 -10.03 -7.55
C ASN A 50 -5.41 -9.28 -7.07
N PRO A 51 -5.82 -8.20 -7.76
CA PRO A 51 -5.43 -7.86 -9.14
C PRO A 51 -4.18 -6.98 -9.34
N ASP A 52 -3.49 -6.55 -8.29
CA ASP A 52 -2.35 -5.63 -8.46
C ASP A 52 -1.21 -6.24 -9.30
N LEU A 53 -0.98 -7.56 -9.20
CA LEU A 53 -0.03 -8.31 -10.03
C LEU A 53 -0.41 -8.30 -11.52
N GLN A 54 -1.61 -8.79 -11.87
CA GLN A 54 -2.05 -8.80 -13.27
C GLN A 54 -2.15 -7.40 -13.88
N ASN A 55 -2.48 -6.39 -13.08
CA ASN A 55 -2.54 -5.00 -13.54
C ASN A 55 -1.15 -4.45 -13.89
N SER A 56 -0.12 -4.77 -13.10
CA SER A 56 1.27 -4.43 -13.44
C SER A 56 1.70 -5.06 -14.76
N ILE A 57 1.36 -6.33 -14.99
CA ILE A 57 1.65 -7.04 -16.26
C ILE A 57 0.87 -6.40 -17.43
N GLY A 58 -0.42 -6.11 -17.23
CA GLY A 58 -1.29 -5.49 -18.23
C GLY A 58 -0.83 -4.08 -18.62
N ALA A 59 -0.30 -3.32 -17.66
CA ALA A 59 0.32 -2.02 -17.89
C ALA A 59 1.72 -2.10 -18.55
N GLY A 60 2.23 -3.30 -18.81
CA GLY A 60 3.55 -3.52 -19.43
C GLY A 60 4.72 -3.20 -18.51
N ARG A 61 4.52 -3.25 -17.18
CA ARG A 61 5.63 -3.10 -16.23
C ARG A 61 6.51 -4.35 -16.23
N PRO A 62 7.84 -4.19 -16.13
CA PRO A 62 8.72 -5.27 -15.70
C PRO A 62 8.26 -5.86 -14.36
N VAL A 63 7.98 -7.15 -14.36
CA VAL A 63 7.55 -7.92 -13.18
C VAL A 63 8.49 -9.09 -12.96
N LYS A 64 9.04 -9.18 -11.74
CA LYS A 64 9.94 -10.25 -11.31
C LYS A 64 9.37 -10.89 -10.05
N THR A 65 9.08 -12.18 -10.10
CA THR A 65 8.51 -12.89 -8.94
C THR A 65 9.48 -13.91 -8.42
N ILE A 66 9.79 -13.82 -7.13
CA ILE A 66 10.72 -14.69 -6.43
C ILE A 66 9.89 -15.60 -5.52
N PHE A 67 9.85 -16.88 -5.87
CA PHE A 67 9.26 -17.93 -5.06
C PHE A 67 10.32 -18.51 -4.12
N VAL A 68 10.09 -18.40 -2.82
CA VAL A 68 11.07 -18.77 -1.80
C VAL A 68 11.10 -20.28 -1.58
N THR A 69 9.94 -20.92 -1.44
CA THR A 69 9.89 -22.36 -1.20
C THR A 69 9.75 -23.15 -2.51
N ALA A 70 10.05 -24.44 -2.49
CA ALA A 70 9.77 -25.35 -3.61
C ALA A 70 8.29 -25.76 -3.67
N GLY A 71 7.51 -25.47 -2.63
CA GLY A 71 6.08 -25.70 -2.59
C GLY A 71 5.70 -27.17 -2.59
N GLU A 72 6.60 -28.05 -2.20
CA GLU A 72 6.51 -29.48 -2.40
C GLU A 72 5.53 -30.21 -1.48
N ASN A 73 4.91 -29.50 -0.51
CA ASN A 73 3.99 -30.06 0.47
C ASN A 73 4.63 -31.28 1.18
N THR A 74 3.86 -32.29 1.58
CA THR A 74 4.33 -33.47 2.31
C THR A 74 4.73 -34.65 1.40
N HIS A 75 5.15 -34.41 0.16
CA HIS A 75 5.50 -35.52 -0.75
C HIS A 75 6.85 -36.13 -0.40
N GLU A 76 6.95 -37.46 -0.53
CA GLU A 76 8.19 -38.20 -0.30
C GLU A 76 9.22 -37.97 -1.42
N PRO A 77 10.53 -37.98 -1.12
CA PRO A 77 11.59 -37.84 -2.12
C PRO A 77 11.54 -38.92 -3.19
N GLY A 78 11.96 -38.59 -4.41
CA GLY A 78 12.06 -39.56 -5.49
C GLY A 78 13.19 -39.34 -6.47
N ASP A 79 13.59 -40.43 -7.12
CA ASP A 79 14.60 -40.38 -8.18
C ASP A 79 14.08 -39.60 -9.40
N GLN A 80 15.00 -38.92 -10.09
CA GLN A 80 14.66 -38.14 -11.27
C GLN A 80 14.00 -38.99 -12.37
N GLY A 81 12.83 -38.54 -12.81
CA GLY A 81 12.06 -39.14 -13.89
C GLY A 81 11.92 -38.25 -15.13
N PRO A 82 11.12 -38.68 -16.12
CA PRO A 82 10.68 -37.79 -17.21
C PRO A 82 9.86 -36.64 -16.64
N LEU A 83 9.97 -35.45 -17.22
CA LEU A 83 9.18 -34.29 -16.80
C LEU A 83 7.68 -34.59 -16.99
N PRO A 84 6.83 -34.39 -15.97
CA PRO A 84 5.40 -34.70 -16.06
C PRO A 84 4.68 -33.74 -17.00
N GLU A 85 3.69 -34.28 -17.72
CA GLU A 85 2.73 -33.49 -18.48
C GLU A 85 1.63 -32.94 -17.55
N ARG A 86 0.93 -31.92 -18.02
CA ARG A 86 -0.13 -31.21 -17.28
C ARG A 86 -1.15 -32.15 -16.63
N ASP A 87 -1.64 -33.13 -17.38
CA ASP A 87 -2.65 -34.09 -16.87
C ASP A 87 -2.14 -34.90 -15.68
N ARG A 88 -0.86 -35.32 -15.71
CA ARG A 88 -0.24 -36.02 -14.58
C ARG A 88 -0.12 -35.08 -13.38
N CYS A 89 0.39 -33.88 -13.59
CA CYS A 89 0.51 -32.87 -12.55
C CYS A 89 -0.83 -32.56 -11.85
N LYS A 90 -1.96 -32.58 -12.57
CA LYS A 90 -3.29 -32.36 -11.98
C LYS A 90 -3.92 -33.59 -11.34
N THR A 91 -3.66 -34.79 -11.83
CA THR A 91 -4.45 -35.98 -11.46
C THR A 91 -3.72 -37.02 -10.64
N ALA A 92 -2.38 -37.07 -10.72
CA ALA A 92 -1.58 -38.06 -10.01
C ALA A 92 -1.42 -37.68 -8.54
N ARG A 93 -1.78 -38.62 -7.65
CA ARG A 93 -1.66 -38.47 -6.18
C ARG A 93 -0.36 -39.06 -5.64
N ASP A 94 0.41 -39.72 -6.50
CA ASP A 94 1.65 -40.43 -6.21
C ASP A 94 2.88 -39.70 -6.78
N LEU A 95 2.77 -38.38 -6.96
CA LEU A 95 3.91 -37.56 -7.34
C LEU A 95 4.96 -37.62 -6.23
N VAL A 96 6.23 -37.68 -6.61
CA VAL A 96 7.34 -37.52 -5.65
C VAL A 96 7.62 -36.02 -5.44
N ARG A 97 8.31 -35.70 -4.36
CA ARG A 97 8.63 -34.33 -3.93
C ARG A 97 9.13 -33.43 -5.06
N GLU A 98 10.18 -33.86 -5.76
CA GLU A 98 10.82 -33.08 -6.81
C GLU A 98 9.95 -32.96 -8.07
N GLU A 99 9.09 -33.93 -8.32
CA GLU A 99 8.11 -33.93 -9.42
C GLU A 99 6.99 -32.92 -9.15
N TYR A 100 6.45 -32.94 -7.94
CA TYR A 100 5.37 -32.03 -7.54
C TYR A 100 5.84 -30.57 -7.47
N ALA A 101 7.05 -30.31 -6.96
CA ALA A 101 7.67 -28.98 -7.01
C ALA A 101 7.75 -28.45 -8.47
N TYR A 102 8.15 -29.30 -9.43
CA TYR A 102 8.13 -28.93 -10.85
C TYR A 102 6.72 -28.59 -11.36
N CYS A 103 5.72 -29.39 -10.98
CA CYS A 103 4.33 -29.16 -11.38
C CYS A 103 3.82 -27.78 -10.91
N ARG A 104 4.11 -27.39 -9.66
CA ARG A 104 3.75 -26.06 -9.15
C ARG A 104 4.46 -24.92 -9.89
N GLN A 105 5.73 -25.10 -10.25
CA GLN A 105 6.45 -24.14 -11.10
C GLN A 105 5.79 -23.98 -12.48
N GLN A 106 5.27 -25.07 -13.08
CA GLN A 106 4.50 -24.98 -14.32
C GLN A 106 3.15 -24.27 -14.10
N GLY A 107 2.48 -24.49 -12.97
CA GLY A 107 1.27 -23.75 -12.60
C GLY A 107 1.48 -22.24 -12.58
N ALA A 108 2.53 -21.77 -11.90
CA ALA A 108 2.89 -20.35 -11.88
C ALA A 108 3.15 -19.82 -13.29
N LYS A 109 3.96 -20.53 -14.09
CA LYS A 109 4.26 -20.16 -15.48
C LYS A 109 3.00 -20.03 -16.35
N ALA A 110 2.08 -20.99 -16.23
CA ALA A 110 0.83 -20.98 -16.97
C ALA A 110 -0.07 -19.79 -16.60
N ALA A 111 -0.17 -19.47 -15.30
CA ALA A 111 -0.90 -18.31 -14.83
C ALA A 111 -0.27 -16.98 -15.30
N TYR A 112 1.05 -16.86 -15.27
CA TYR A 112 1.74 -15.66 -15.74
C TYR A 112 1.63 -15.46 -17.25
N ALA A 113 1.72 -16.53 -18.05
CA ALA A 113 1.47 -16.48 -19.48
C ALA A 113 0.02 -16.06 -19.78
N GLN A 114 -0.94 -16.56 -18.99
CA GLN A 114 -2.35 -16.18 -19.09
C GLN A 114 -2.56 -14.69 -18.78
N MET A 115 -1.99 -14.17 -17.68
CA MET A 115 -2.08 -12.74 -17.33
C MET A 115 -1.44 -11.84 -18.40
N ALA A 116 -0.34 -12.30 -19.01
CA ALA A 116 0.36 -11.58 -20.07
C ALA A 116 -0.31 -11.69 -21.45
N GLY A 117 -1.33 -12.56 -21.59
CA GLY A 117 -1.98 -12.84 -22.86
C GLY A 117 -1.04 -13.46 -23.91
N GLN A 118 -0.05 -14.25 -23.48
CA GLN A 118 0.96 -14.87 -24.35
C GLN A 118 0.89 -16.41 -24.31
N ALA A 119 1.62 -17.05 -25.21
CA ALA A 119 1.87 -18.48 -25.12
C ALA A 119 2.68 -18.81 -23.86
N ASP A 120 2.41 -19.97 -23.25
CA ASP A 120 3.16 -20.51 -22.12
C ASP A 120 4.53 -21.06 -22.56
N GLU A 121 5.38 -20.15 -23.03
CA GLU A 121 6.68 -20.42 -23.59
C GLU A 121 7.75 -19.60 -22.89
N TRP A 122 8.66 -20.28 -22.20
CA TRP A 122 9.64 -19.65 -21.32
C TRP A 122 11.06 -20.05 -21.70
N ASP A 123 11.96 -19.08 -21.62
CA ASP A 123 13.39 -19.33 -21.69
C ASP A 123 13.90 -19.61 -20.27
N HIS A 124 14.52 -20.77 -20.08
CA HIS A 124 15.05 -21.22 -18.81
C HIS A 124 16.55 -20.91 -18.72
N GLY A 125 16.91 -20.09 -17.73
CA GLY A 125 18.29 -19.75 -17.42
C GLY A 125 18.55 -19.80 -15.92
N THR A 126 19.66 -19.19 -15.50
CA THR A 126 20.03 -19.09 -14.10
C THR A 126 20.53 -17.70 -13.74
N VAL A 127 20.30 -17.31 -12.49
CA VAL A 127 20.85 -16.10 -11.89
C VAL A 127 21.87 -16.50 -10.83
N ARG A 128 23.06 -15.92 -10.93
CA ARG A 128 24.10 -16.05 -9.90
C ARG A 128 24.02 -14.87 -8.94
N VAL A 129 23.95 -15.17 -7.65
CA VAL A 129 23.97 -14.20 -6.55
C VAL A 129 25.19 -14.47 -5.67
N ASP A 130 26.04 -13.47 -5.48
CA ASP A 130 27.18 -13.60 -4.56
C ASP A 130 26.71 -13.36 -3.12
N THR A 131 27.03 -14.29 -2.20
CA THR A 131 26.69 -14.21 -0.77
C THR A 131 27.96 -14.23 0.07
N GLY A 132 27.85 -13.90 1.37
CA GLY A 132 28.96 -14.01 2.31
C GLY A 132 29.51 -15.44 2.44
N GLN A 133 28.72 -16.45 2.06
CA GLN A 133 29.07 -17.87 2.11
C GLN A 133 29.47 -18.45 0.73
N GLY A 134 29.77 -17.56 -0.22
CA GLY A 134 30.04 -17.92 -1.61
C GLY A 134 28.78 -17.84 -2.48
N PRO A 135 28.92 -18.02 -3.80
CA PRO A 135 27.82 -17.80 -4.72
C PRO A 135 26.71 -18.83 -4.58
N VAL A 136 25.49 -18.36 -4.80
CA VAL A 136 24.28 -19.16 -5.01
C VAL A 136 23.84 -18.96 -6.46
N VAL A 137 23.35 -20.03 -7.08
CA VAL A 137 22.74 -20.02 -8.40
C VAL A 137 21.30 -20.46 -8.26
N VAL A 138 20.37 -19.72 -8.83
CA VAL A 138 18.93 -19.99 -8.79
C VAL A 138 18.37 -20.02 -10.21
N ASP A 139 17.29 -20.76 -10.44
CA ASP A 139 16.62 -20.78 -11.73
C ASP A 139 15.90 -19.45 -12.00
N GLU A 140 15.97 -18.98 -13.24
CA GLU A 140 15.18 -17.85 -13.75
C GLU A 140 14.49 -18.29 -15.04
N TYR A 141 13.17 -18.14 -15.09
CA TYR A 141 12.36 -18.36 -16.28
C TYR A 141 11.88 -17.01 -16.78
N THR A 142 12.17 -16.69 -18.05
CA THR A 142 11.74 -15.45 -18.69
C THR A 142 10.70 -15.74 -19.77
N LEU A 143 9.56 -15.04 -19.77
CA LEU A 143 8.49 -15.27 -20.73
C LEU A 143 8.94 -14.79 -22.11
N ARG A 144 8.93 -15.66 -23.12
CA ARG A 144 9.60 -15.43 -24.42
C ARG A 144 9.10 -14.19 -25.15
N ASP A 145 7.78 -14.03 -25.22
CA ASP A 145 7.15 -12.92 -25.94
C ASP A 145 6.97 -11.66 -25.07
N ARG A 146 7.31 -11.73 -23.78
CA ARG A 146 7.23 -10.64 -22.79
C ARG A 146 8.40 -10.74 -21.79
N PRO A 147 9.66 -10.53 -22.25
CA PRO A 147 10.86 -10.80 -21.44
C PRO A 147 11.00 -9.89 -20.20
N GLU A 148 10.19 -8.83 -20.11
CA GLU A 148 10.04 -8.03 -18.90
C GLU A 148 9.40 -8.82 -17.74
N VAL A 149 8.71 -9.94 -18.00
CA VAL A 149 8.15 -10.87 -17.00
C VAL A 149 9.10 -12.03 -16.75
N ALA A 150 9.55 -12.22 -15.50
CA ALA A 150 10.35 -13.38 -15.12
C ALA A 150 10.00 -13.95 -13.74
N LEU A 151 10.17 -15.26 -13.60
CA LEU A 151 9.96 -16.02 -12.36
C LEU A 151 11.29 -16.61 -11.88
N VAL A 152 11.57 -16.51 -10.59
CA VAL A 152 12.78 -17.00 -9.93
C VAL A 152 12.38 -18.00 -8.86
N PHE A 153 13.01 -19.17 -8.85
CA PHE A 153 12.72 -20.24 -7.90
C PHE A 153 13.93 -20.53 -7.02
N LEU A 154 13.82 -20.25 -5.72
CA LEU A 154 14.90 -20.50 -4.75
C LEU A 154 14.91 -21.95 -4.25
N ASN A 155 13.75 -22.62 -4.30
CA ASN A 155 13.52 -24.01 -3.91
C ASN A 155 14.00 -24.34 -2.49
N VAL A 156 13.77 -23.44 -1.52
CA VAL A 156 13.91 -23.79 -0.10
C VAL A 156 12.80 -24.78 0.28
N PRO A 157 13.03 -25.79 1.13
CA PRO A 157 11.96 -26.70 1.52
C PRO A 157 10.84 -25.96 2.24
N GLU A 158 9.61 -26.39 2.01
CA GLU A 158 8.40 -25.94 2.69
C GLU A 158 8.46 -26.28 4.19
N THR A 159 7.58 -25.66 4.98
CA THR A 159 7.42 -25.94 6.41
C THR A 159 7.02 -27.38 6.68
N ALA A 160 6.32 -28.01 5.74
CA ALA A 160 5.77 -29.35 5.87
C ALA A 160 6.79 -30.47 5.58
N ASP A 161 7.85 -30.20 4.82
CA ASP A 161 8.91 -31.18 4.55
C ASP A 161 9.78 -31.35 5.81
N ASP A 162 9.87 -32.58 6.33
CA ASP A 162 10.71 -32.95 7.47
C ASP A 162 11.79 -33.98 7.12
N ASP A 163 12.01 -34.23 5.83
CA ASP A 163 13.01 -35.16 5.34
C ASP A 163 14.42 -34.63 5.64
N PRO A 164 15.27 -35.41 6.34
CA PRO A 164 16.60 -34.96 6.78
C PRO A 164 17.59 -34.69 5.63
N GLU A 165 17.27 -35.08 4.40
CA GLU A 165 18.04 -34.73 3.20
C GLU A 165 18.06 -33.21 3.00
N VAL A 166 16.89 -32.56 3.12
CA VAL A 166 16.68 -31.17 2.73
C VAL A 166 16.20 -30.30 3.89
N ALA A 167 15.40 -30.81 4.82
CA ALA A 167 14.77 -30.04 5.86
C ALA A 167 15.31 -30.35 7.28
N PRO A 168 15.11 -29.44 8.25
CA PRO A 168 15.33 -29.74 9.65
C PRO A 168 14.41 -30.86 10.16
N ALA A 169 14.84 -31.61 11.18
CA ALA A 169 13.98 -32.62 11.80
C ALA A 169 12.68 -32.00 12.35
N GLY A 170 11.53 -32.50 11.89
CA GLY A 170 10.21 -31.93 12.20
C GLY A 170 9.84 -30.68 11.39
N GLY A 171 10.52 -30.44 10.27
CA GLY A 171 10.21 -29.39 9.28
C GLY A 171 10.45 -27.97 9.76
N GLN A 172 9.54 -27.07 9.36
CA GLN A 172 9.55 -25.64 9.71
C GLN A 172 10.78 -24.89 9.22
N SER A 173 11.16 -25.17 7.97
CA SER A 173 12.39 -24.66 7.35
C SER A 173 12.54 -23.15 7.51
N LEU A 174 11.64 -22.33 6.95
CA LEU A 174 11.77 -20.87 6.98
C LEU A 174 11.71 -20.28 8.39
N MET A 175 10.86 -20.80 9.27
CA MET A 175 10.81 -20.39 10.68
C MET A 175 12.16 -20.62 11.36
N ARG A 176 12.76 -21.80 11.19
CA ARG A 176 14.05 -22.12 11.83
C ARG A 176 15.24 -21.41 11.20
N LEU A 177 15.17 -21.09 9.90
CA LEU A 177 16.14 -20.18 9.29
C LEU A 177 16.03 -18.80 9.94
N TRP A 178 14.81 -18.27 10.07
CA TRP A 178 14.56 -16.97 10.67
C TRP A 178 15.08 -16.88 12.11
N GLU A 179 14.77 -17.87 12.94
CA GLU A 179 15.23 -17.98 14.33
C GLU A 179 16.74 -18.28 14.46
N GLY A 180 17.40 -18.69 13.38
CA GLY A 180 18.81 -19.11 13.40
C GLY A 180 19.04 -20.44 14.12
N THR A 181 18.03 -21.31 14.19
CA THR A 181 18.05 -22.57 14.93
C THR A 181 18.36 -23.79 14.07
N ALA A 182 18.22 -23.69 12.74
CA ALA A 182 18.57 -24.76 11.81
C ALA A 182 19.04 -24.23 10.44
N THR A 183 19.39 -25.17 9.56
CA THR A 183 19.66 -24.91 8.14
C THR A 183 18.78 -25.82 7.29
N ALA A 184 18.53 -25.41 6.04
CA ALA A 184 17.78 -26.19 5.06
C ALA A 184 18.59 -26.28 3.76
N LYS A 185 18.34 -27.29 2.93
CA LYS A 185 19.01 -27.47 1.64
C LYS A 185 18.02 -27.37 0.50
N THR A 186 18.45 -26.83 -0.63
CA THR A 186 17.65 -26.71 -1.84
C THR A 186 17.01 -28.04 -2.25
N VAL A 187 15.69 -28.03 -2.44
CA VAL A 187 14.96 -29.10 -3.13
C VAL A 187 15.30 -29.04 -4.61
N LEU A 188 15.68 -30.18 -5.19
CA LEU A 188 16.08 -30.24 -6.60
C LEU A 188 14.87 -30.57 -7.47
N ALA A 189 13.94 -29.63 -7.59
CA ALA A 189 12.77 -29.75 -8.46
C ALA A 189 13.19 -30.23 -9.86
N TRP A 190 12.43 -31.15 -10.44
CA TRP A 190 12.83 -31.76 -11.71
C TRP A 190 13.04 -30.73 -12.81
N GLY A 191 14.14 -30.86 -13.54
CA GLY A 191 14.53 -29.92 -14.59
C GLY A 191 15.32 -28.71 -14.12
N THR A 192 15.48 -28.48 -12.80
CA THR A 192 16.29 -27.38 -12.27
C THR A 192 17.73 -27.37 -12.83
N LEU A 193 18.25 -26.18 -13.14
CA LEU A 193 19.66 -25.98 -13.49
C LEU A 193 20.49 -25.58 -12.27
N ALA A 194 19.83 -25.19 -11.17
CA ALA A 194 20.47 -24.80 -9.93
C ALA A 194 21.01 -26.04 -9.18
N PRO A 195 22.26 -26.00 -8.69
CA PRO A 195 22.75 -27.05 -7.80
C PRO A 195 22.20 -26.86 -6.39
N ARG A 196 22.41 -27.87 -5.54
CA ARG A 196 21.99 -27.83 -4.14
C ARG A 196 22.84 -26.87 -3.31
N TYR A 197 22.19 -25.98 -2.56
CA TYR A 197 22.82 -25.10 -1.57
C TYR A 197 22.23 -25.33 -0.18
N THR A 198 23.03 -25.06 0.85
CA THR A 198 22.54 -24.97 2.24
C THR A 198 22.25 -23.51 2.55
N TYR A 199 21.04 -23.23 3.03
CA TYR A 199 20.58 -21.94 3.51
C TYR A 199 20.57 -21.91 5.04
N ASP A 200 21.09 -20.82 5.57
CA ASP A 200 20.82 -20.31 6.92
C ASP A 200 20.14 -18.93 6.80
N HIS A 201 19.87 -18.28 7.93
CA HIS A 201 19.31 -16.92 7.97
C HIS A 201 20.04 -15.96 7.01
N ASN A 202 21.36 -15.86 7.16
CA ASN A 202 22.16 -14.86 6.49
C ASN A 202 22.26 -15.13 4.99
N ARG A 203 22.38 -16.40 4.58
CA ARG A 203 22.48 -16.75 3.17
C ARG A 203 21.19 -16.50 2.41
N LEU A 204 20.03 -16.80 3.01
CA LEU A 204 18.74 -16.49 2.38
C LEU A 204 18.56 -14.99 2.24
N LEU A 205 18.88 -14.22 3.29
CA LEU A 205 18.85 -12.76 3.26
C LEU A 205 19.82 -12.18 2.21
N ASP A 206 21.03 -12.71 2.10
CA ASP A 206 22.00 -12.34 1.05
C ASP A 206 21.44 -12.56 -0.35
N VAL A 207 20.77 -13.69 -0.58
CA VAL A 207 20.18 -14.02 -1.88
C VAL A 207 19.08 -13.03 -2.23
N LEU A 208 18.14 -12.78 -1.31
CA LEU A 208 17.06 -11.80 -1.54
C LEU A 208 17.63 -10.41 -1.82
N ARG A 209 18.59 -9.93 -1.00
CA ARG A 209 19.26 -8.63 -1.23
C ARG A 209 19.97 -8.57 -2.57
N GLY A 210 20.65 -9.65 -2.97
CA GLY A 210 21.33 -9.74 -4.25
C GLY A 210 20.36 -9.71 -5.44
N LEU A 211 19.19 -10.33 -5.32
CA LEU A 211 18.13 -10.27 -6.34
C LEU A 211 17.49 -8.88 -6.42
N LEU A 212 17.17 -8.23 -5.29
CA LEU A 212 16.75 -6.82 -5.27
C LEU A 212 17.84 -5.91 -5.88
N GLY A 213 19.09 -6.20 -5.55
CA GLY A 213 20.29 -5.57 -6.12
C GLY A 213 20.45 -5.78 -7.62
N ARG A 214 19.90 -6.86 -8.18
CA ARG A 214 19.93 -7.15 -9.63
C ARG A 214 18.78 -6.48 -10.37
N TYR A 215 17.56 -6.53 -9.81
CA TYR A 215 16.37 -6.05 -10.50
C TYR A 215 16.07 -4.57 -10.30
N HIS A 216 16.63 -3.94 -9.26
CA HIS A 216 16.41 -2.53 -8.96
C HIS A 216 14.92 -2.16 -8.85
N PRO A 217 14.15 -2.82 -7.96
CA PRO A 217 12.73 -2.55 -7.83
C PRO A 217 12.45 -1.11 -7.43
N THR A 218 11.34 -0.58 -7.93
CA THR A 218 10.68 0.62 -7.40
C THR A 218 9.54 0.24 -6.44
N VAL A 219 8.96 -0.95 -6.62
CA VAL A 219 7.92 -1.53 -5.76
C VAL A 219 8.30 -2.97 -5.40
N VAL A 220 8.12 -3.34 -4.15
CA VAL A 220 8.19 -4.72 -3.68
C VAL A 220 6.86 -5.11 -3.02
N ARG A 221 6.25 -6.20 -3.49
CA ARG A 221 5.05 -6.79 -2.88
C ARG A 221 5.36 -8.10 -2.17
N VAL A 222 4.77 -8.27 -1.00
CA VAL A 222 5.08 -9.34 -0.05
C VAL A 222 3.84 -9.74 0.74
N GLN A 223 3.88 -10.94 1.31
CA GLN A 223 2.82 -11.50 2.15
C GLN A 223 2.79 -10.84 3.54
N ASP A 224 1.94 -11.33 4.46
CA ASP A 224 1.76 -10.75 5.79
C ASP A 224 2.85 -11.22 6.77
N PRO A 225 3.76 -10.34 7.26
CA PRO A 225 4.78 -10.72 8.22
C PRO A 225 4.25 -10.91 9.65
N GLU A 226 3.01 -10.47 9.91
CA GLU A 226 2.42 -10.35 11.24
C GLU A 226 0.88 -10.54 11.22
N PRO A 227 0.36 -11.69 10.73
CA PRO A 227 -1.08 -11.92 10.63
C PRO A 227 -1.79 -11.75 11.99
N ASP A 228 -3.03 -11.26 11.97
CA ASP A 228 -3.80 -11.04 13.19
C ASP A 228 -4.17 -12.40 13.83
N PRO A 229 -3.69 -12.70 15.05
CA PRO A 229 -3.90 -14.01 15.67
C PRO A 229 -5.36 -14.27 16.10
N LYS A 230 -6.25 -13.28 16.00
CA LYS A 230 -7.68 -13.41 16.38
C LYS A 230 -8.57 -13.93 15.25
N ILE A 231 -8.11 -13.85 14.02
CA ILE A 231 -8.85 -14.30 12.83
C ILE A 231 -8.21 -15.59 12.31
N HIS A 232 -8.62 -16.08 11.14
CA HIS A 232 -8.03 -17.28 10.56
C HIS A 232 -6.50 -17.13 10.48
N GLY A 233 -5.78 -18.17 10.90
CA GLY A 233 -4.32 -18.15 10.91
C GLY A 233 -3.74 -18.14 9.50
N ASP A 234 -2.44 -17.90 9.42
CA ASP A 234 -1.69 -17.94 8.17
C ASP A 234 -0.71 -19.11 8.13
N HIS A 235 -0.15 -19.38 6.96
CA HIS A 235 0.90 -20.37 6.80
C HIS A 235 2.25 -19.83 7.33
N ASP A 236 3.00 -20.67 8.04
CA ASP A 236 4.30 -20.27 8.58
C ASP A 236 5.29 -19.81 7.50
N ASP A 237 5.24 -20.41 6.31
CA ASP A 237 6.11 -19.98 5.21
C ASP A 237 5.73 -18.61 4.65
N HIS A 238 4.44 -18.24 4.67
CA HIS A 238 3.99 -16.90 4.23
C HIS A 238 4.60 -15.85 5.17
N VAL A 239 4.42 -16.07 6.47
CA VAL A 239 4.90 -15.17 7.54
C VAL A 239 6.41 -15.00 7.48
N HIS A 240 7.16 -16.09 7.37
CA HIS A 240 8.62 -16.01 7.39
C HIS A 240 9.21 -15.55 6.06
N THR A 241 8.58 -15.84 4.93
CA THR A 241 8.95 -15.24 3.63
C THR A 241 8.77 -13.73 3.68
N ALA A 242 7.63 -13.24 4.16
CA ALA A 242 7.38 -11.80 4.33
C ALA A 242 8.42 -11.15 5.24
N ARG A 243 8.75 -11.76 6.39
CA ARG A 243 9.78 -11.24 7.31
C ARG A 243 11.18 -11.15 6.67
N PHE A 244 11.61 -12.18 5.95
CA PHE A 244 12.89 -12.14 5.22
C PHE A 244 12.91 -11.07 4.13
N ALA A 245 11.81 -10.91 3.40
CA ALA A 245 11.69 -9.94 2.33
C ALA A 245 11.63 -8.49 2.86
N ASP A 246 10.86 -8.22 3.92
CA ASP A 246 10.80 -6.94 4.61
C ASP A 246 12.21 -6.52 5.11
N GLN A 247 12.94 -7.46 5.72
CA GLN A 247 14.32 -7.21 6.15
C GLN A 247 15.25 -6.94 4.96
N ALA A 248 15.12 -7.71 3.87
CA ALA A 248 15.93 -7.52 2.66
C ALA A 248 15.70 -6.14 2.03
N VAL A 249 14.44 -5.68 1.95
CA VAL A 249 14.07 -4.36 1.40
C VAL A 249 14.62 -3.24 2.26
N LYS A 250 14.48 -3.36 3.60
CA LYS A 250 15.03 -2.39 4.55
C LYS A 250 16.53 -2.20 4.36
N GLU A 251 17.29 -3.30 4.30
CA GLU A 251 18.75 -3.24 4.15
C GLU A 251 19.19 -2.82 2.73
N TYR A 252 18.41 -3.16 1.71
CA TYR A 252 18.64 -2.72 0.33
C TYR A 252 18.55 -1.19 0.19
N ALA A 253 17.59 -0.57 0.86
CA ALA A 253 17.40 0.88 0.83
C ALA A 253 18.49 1.66 1.59
N ASP A 254 19.08 1.07 2.63
CA ASP A 254 20.14 1.68 3.43
C ASP A 254 21.51 1.64 2.73
N THR A 255 21.79 0.58 1.98
CA THR A 255 23.15 0.30 1.44
C THR A 255 23.43 0.92 0.08
N THR A 256 22.41 1.23 -0.71
CA THR A 256 22.59 1.61 -2.12
C THR A 256 22.52 3.10 -2.39
N GLY A 257 22.05 3.92 -1.44
CA GLY A 257 21.79 5.35 -1.66
C GLY A 257 20.84 5.63 -2.83
N ARG A 258 20.10 4.61 -3.29
CA ARG A 258 19.15 4.68 -4.40
C ARG A 258 17.79 5.21 -3.95
N ARG A 259 16.99 5.61 -4.94
CA ARG A 259 15.58 6.03 -4.82
C ARG A 259 14.81 5.05 -3.95
N SER A 260 13.95 5.59 -3.10
CA SER A 260 13.18 4.80 -2.13
C SER A 260 12.24 3.81 -2.84
N VAL A 261 12.18 2.58 -2.32
CA VAL A 261 11.28 1.50 -2.74
C VAL A 261 9.98 1.58 -1.94
N ASP A 262 8.84 1.40 -2.62
CA ASP A 262 7.54 1.19 -1.97
C ASP A 262 7.37 -0.29 -1.59
N LEU A 263 7.02 -0.55 -0.33
CA LEU A 263 6.85 -1.89 0.22
C LEU A 263 5.37 -2.09 0.56
N ILE A 264 4.76 -3.09 -0.07
CA ILE A 264 3.33 -3.38 0.09
C ILE A 264 3.15 -4.81 0.59
N ASN A 265 2.65 -4.93 1.82
CA ASN A 265 2.29 -6.22 2.42
C ASN A 265 0.80 -6.52 2.17
N TYR A 266 0.51 -7.75 1.80
CA TYR A 266 -0.83 -8.27 1.55
C TYR A 266 -1.22 -9.29 2.61
N ARG A 267 -2.51 -9.34 2.94
CA ARG A 267 -3.09 -10.38 3.78
C ARG A 267 -3.26 -11.66 2.95
N ASP A 268 -3.03 -12.82 3.55
CA ASP A 268 -3.11 -14.11 2.85
C ASP A 268 -4.40 -14.88 3.18
N TYR A 269 -4.35 -16.08 3.78
CA TYR A 269 -5.53 -16.93 3.96
C TYR A 269 -6.68 -16.26 4.72
N ASN A 270 -6.32 -15.39 5.66
CA ASN A 270 -7.25 -14.63 6.48
C ASN A 270 -8.07 -13.58 5.71
N ILE A 271 -7.83 -13.37 4.40
CA ILE A 271 -8.74 -12.55 3.59
C ILE A 271 -10.12 -13.17 3.50
N SER A 272 -10.28 -14.49 3.71
CA SER A 272 -11.59 -15.14 3.77
C SER A 272 -12.49 -14.63 4.91
N ASP A 273 -11.91 -14.04 5.96
CA ASP A 273 -12.64 -13.38 7.04
C ASP A 273 -13.11 -11.96 6.67
N GLY A 274 -12.59 -11.42 5.55
CA GLY A 274 -12.98 -10.14 4.97
C GLY A 274 -14.27 -10.25 4.14
N GLN A 275 -14.86 -9.09 3.84
CA GLN A 275 -15.97 -9.02 2.89
C GLN A 275 -15.48 -9.23 1.45
N VAL A 276 -16.39 -9.66 0.56
CA VAL A 276 -16.06 -9.75 -0.86
C VAL A 276 -15.87 -8.34 -1.42
N ASN A 277 -14.63 -8.01 -1.80
CA ASN A 277 -14.25 -6.66 -2.23
C ASN A 277 -13.76 -6.57 -3.68
N LEU A 278 -13.67 -7.69 -4.41
CA LEU A 278 -13.39 -7.71 -5.84
C LEU A 278 -14.68 -7.88 -6.66
N THR A 279 -14.81 -7.05 -7.71
CA THR A 279 -15.96 -7.06 -8.62
C THR A 279 -16.01 -8.30 -9.50
N GLY A 280 -17.22 -8.74 -9.88
CA GLY A 280 -17.47 -9.80 -10.88
C GLY A 280 -17.53 -9.39 -12.30
N LEU A 281 -17.36 -8.12 -12.58
CA LEU A 281 -17.61 -7.61 -13.91
C LEU A 281 -16.37 -7.87 -14.78
N ASP A 282 -16.62 -8.18 -16.06
CA ASP A 282 -15.65 -8.13 -17.17
C ASP A 282 -15.21 -6.68 -17.43
N PHE A 283 -14.77 -5.96 -16.38
CA PHE A 283 -14.01 -4.74 -16.57
C PHE A 283 -12.67 -5.12 -17.18
N PRO A 284 -12.14 -4.31 -18.12
CA PRO A 284 -11.11 -4.77 -19.04
C PRO A 284 -9.82 -5.24 -18.35
N TYR A 285 -9.58 -4.86 -17.08
CA TYR A 285 -8.42 -5.25 -16.29
C TYR A 285 -8.83 -5.41 -14.80
N GLY A 286 -8.49 -6.52 -14.13
CA GLY A 286 -8.38 -6.60 -12.66
C GLY A 286 -9.58 -7.10 -11.82
N GLY A 287 -10.60 -7.76 -12.38
CA GLY A 287 -11.78 -8.27 -11.63
C GLY A 287 -11.59 -9.65 -10.98
N ARG A 288 -12.54 -10.07 -10.12
CA ARG A 288 -12.58 -11.41 -9.49
C ARG A 288 -12.64 -12.54 -10.51
N ASP A 289 -13.33 -12.32 -11.64
CA ASP A 289 -13.45 -13.30 -12.71
C ASP A 289 -12.12 -13.47 -13.45
N GLN A 290 -11.35 -12.38 -13.64
CA GLN A 290 -10.00 -12.47 -14.18
C GLN A 290 -9.06 -13.16 -13.19
N LYS A 291 -9.11 -12.80 -11.90
CA LYS A 291 -8.33 -13.48 -10.86
C LYS A 291 -8.65 -14.99 -10.79
N ALA A 292 -9.93 -15.36 -10.88
CA ALA A 292 -10.36 -16.75 -10.93
C ALA A 292 -9.86 -17.46 -12.21
N ASN A 293 -9.89 -16.80 -13.37
CA ASN A 293 -9.33 -17.34 -14.61
C ASN A 293 -7.80 -17.54 -14.54
N THR A 294 -7.08 -16.59 -13.92
CA THR A 294 -5.64 -16.72 -13.66
C THR A 294 -5.38 -17.93 -12.75
N PHE A 295 -6.14 -18.06 -11.66
CA PHE A 295 -6.03 -19.20 -10.77
C PHE A 295 -6.37 -20.52 -11.46
N PHE A 296 -7.38 -20.55 -12.34
CA PHE A 296 -7.72 -21.73 -13.12
C PHE A 296 -6.57 -22.20 -14.04
N ALA A 297 -5.78 -21.27 -14.58
CA ALA A 297 -4.58 -21.61 -15.35
C ALA A 297 -3.52 -22.31 -14.47
N TYR A 298 -3.31 -21.81 -13.25
CA TYR A 298 -2.45 -22.46 -12.24
C TYR A 298 -2.98 -23.83 -11.83
N ASP A 299 -4.26 -23.89 -11.43
CA ASP A 299 -4.95 -25.07 -10.88
C ASP A 299 -4.78 -26.30 -11.76
N GLY A 300 -4.78 -26.13 -13.08
CA GLY A 300 -4.59 -27.23 -14.02
C GLY A 300 -3.23 -27.92 -13.98
N TRP A 301 -2.29 -27.48 -13.14
CA TRP A 301 -0.99 -28.10 -12.90
C TRP A 301 -0.79 -28.56 -11.46
N ASP A 302 -1.77 -28.38 -10.59
CA ASP A 302 -1.60 -28.67 -9.17
C ASP A 302 -2.69 -29.61 -8.68
N VAL A 303 -2.27 -30.80 -8.25
CA VAL A 303 -3.15 -31.86 -7.78
C VAL A 303 -3.88 -31.48 -6.48
N HIS A 304 -3.27 -30.65 -5.63
CA HIS A 304 -3.79 -30.29 -4.30
C HIS A 304 -4.65 -29.03 -4.29
N THR A 305 -4.77 -28.37 -5.44
CA THR A 305 -5.73 -27.28 -5.63
C THR A 305 -6.98 -27.75 -6.37
N ALA A 306 -8.05 -26.99 -6.21
CA ALA A 306 -9.28 -27.15 -6.97
C ALA A 306 -9.91 -25.77 -7.20
N ALA A 307 -10.03 -25.34 -8.46
CA ALA A 307 -10.63 -24.06 -8.81
C ALA A 307 -12.13 -23.96 -8.48
N ASP A 308 -12.79 -25.10 -8.21
CA ASP A 308 -14.17 -25.21 -7.78
C ASP A 308 -14.33 -25.45 -6.27
N ASP A 309 -13.23 -25.49 -5.50
CA ASP A 309 -13.27 -25.58 -4.05
C ASP A 309 -13.65 -24.23 -3.41
N ASP A 310 -14.47 -24.30 -2.35
CA ASP A 310 -15.04 -23.13 -1.70
C ASP A 310 -13.97 -22.19 -1.09
N ALA A 311 -12.83 -22.73 -0.61
CA ALA A 311 -11.76 -21.91 -0.04
C ALA A 311 -11.04 -21.11 -1.14
N TYR A 312 -10.65 -21.75 -2.25
CA TYR A 312 -10.02 -21.06 -3.38
C TYR A 312 -10.96 -20.06 -4.05
N LEU A 313 -12.24 -20.43 -4.20
CA LEU A 313 -13.28 -19.52 -4.69
C LEU A 313 -13.51 -18.33 -3.75
N SER A 314 -13.25 -18.49 -2.44
CA SER A 314 -13.33 -17.39 -1.48
C SER A 314 -12.17 -16.40 -1.68
N TRP A 315 -10.94 -16.88 -1.85
CA TRP A 315 -9.76 -16.02 -2.01
C TRP A 315 -9.73 -15.26 -3.34
N THR A 316 -10.21 -15.88 -4.43
CA THR A 316 -10.30 -15.23 -5.75
C THR A 316 -11.27 -14.03 -5.80
N LYS A 317 -12.10 -13.85 -4.76
CA LYS A 317 -13.06 -12.75 -4.65
C LYS A 317 -12.57 -11.59 -3.78
N ARG A 318 -11.34 -11.67 -3.25
CA ARG A 318 -10.84 -10.72 -2.25
C ARG A 318 -9.39 -10.33 -2.46
N MET A 319 -9.02 -9.12 -2.04
CA MET A 319 -7.62 -8.70 -1.89
C MET A 319 -7.56 -7.61 -0.81
N TYR A 320 -6.71 -7.79 0.19
CA TYR A 320 -6.54 -6.82 1.27
C TYR A 320 -5.06 -6.58 1.53
N THR A 321 -4.67 -5.31 1.66
CA THR A 321 -3.34 -4.94 2.14
C THR A 321 -3.27 -5.09 3.65
N ARG A 322 -2.13 -5.52 4.18
CA ARG A 322 -1.86 -5.61 5.62
C ARG A 322 -1.67 -4.22 6.25
N TYR A 323 -0.91 -3.34 5.60
CA TYR A 323 -0.65 -1.99 6.08
C TYR A 323 -1.23 -0.95 5.12
N PRO A 324 -2.51 -0.56 5.26
CA PRO A 324 -3.11 0.44 4.40
C PRO A 324 -2.49 1.82 4.60
N THR A 325 -2.22 2.54 3.51
CA THR A 325 -1.70 3.92 3.54
C THR A 325 -2.72 4.96 4.03
N GLY A 326 -4.01 4.64 3.98
CA GLY A 326 -5.09 5.58 4.32
C GLY A 326 -5.18 6.77 3.36
N THR A 327 -5.99 7.76 3.71
CA THR A 327 -6.34 8.90 2.84
C THR A 327 -5.96 10.27 3.42
N THR A 328 -5.35 10.28 4.62
CA THR A 328 -5.10 11.51 5.42
C THR A 328 -3.65 11.98 5.43
N TRP A 329 -2.88 11.58 4.41
CA TRP A 329 -1.45 11.82 4.30
C TRP A 329 -1.07 13.15 3.64
N VAL A 330 -2.04 14.06 3.44
CA VAL A 330 -1.84 15.42 2.93
C VAL A 330 -2.40 16.43 3.93
N GLY A 331 -1.61 17.46 4.26
CA GLY A 331 -2.01 18.57 5.11
C GLY A 331 -1.88 19.93 4.42
N ALA A 332 -2.61 20.93 4.90
CA ALA A 332 -2.46 22.31 4.48
C ALA A 332 -1.66 23.10 5.52
N ASN A 333 -0.60 23.79 5.09
CA ASN A 333 0.12 24.74 5.91
C ASN A 333 -0.79 25.91 6.35
N ASN A 334 -0.31 26.78 7.23
CA ASN A 334 -1.09 27.94 7.70
C ASN A 334 -1.33 28.96 6.58
N ASP A 335 -0.38 29.12 5.67
CA ASP A 335 -0.57 29.93 4.46
C ASP A 335 -1.38 29.23 3.34
N GLY A 336 -1.84 28.01 3.64
CA GLY A 336 -2.69 27.13 2.84
C GLY A 336 -2.01 26.51 1.62
N ARG A 337 -0.67 26.48 1.60
CA ARG A 337 0.10 25.61 0.71
C ARG A 337 0.03 24.16 1.18
N LEU A 338 -0.18 23.25 0.24
CA LEU A 338 -0.34 21.83 0.54
C LEU A 338 1.03 21.16 0.74
N GLU A 339 1.06 20.18 1.63
CA GLU A 339 2.23 19.34 1.89
C GLU A 339 1.79 17.88 2.02
N ALA A 340 2.38 17.02 1.19
CA ALA A 340 2.05 15.61 1.08
C ALA A 340 3.15 14.76 1.70
N PHE A 341 2.78 13.65 2.34
CA PHE A 341 3.69 12.79 3.07
C PHE A 341 3.51 11.33 2.68
N ALA A 342 4.60 10.57 2.65
CA ALA A 342 4.56 9.11 2.48
C ALA A 342 5.70 8.45 3.23
N VAL A 343 5.56 7.16 3.52
CA VAL A 343 6.66 6.34 4.04
C VAL A 343 7.21 5.52 2.91
N LEU A 344 8.46 5.79 2.51
CA LEU A 344 9.14 5.03 1.47
C LEU A 344 10.40 4.40 2.07
N SER A 345 10.53 3.08 1.93
CA SER A 345 11.61 2.30 2.57
C SER A 345 11.78 2.60 4.06
N GLY A 346 10.66 2.70 4.78
CA GLY A 346 10.64 3.01 6.21
C GLY A 346 11.01 4.45 6.58
N ARG A 347 11.22 5.36 5.62
CA ARG A 347 11.57 6.76 5.88
C ARG A 347 10.42 7.69 5.52
N LEU A 348 10.17 8.70 6.35
CA LEU A 348 9.17 9.72 6.05
C LEU A 348 9.69 10.65 4.96
N VAL A 349 8.91 10.81 3.89
CA VAL A 349 9.17 11.69 2.75
C VAL A 349 8.08 12.76 2.71
N THR A 350 8.47 14.00 2.40
CA THR A 350 7.54 15.11 2.18
C THR A 350 7.69 15.73 0.80
N TRP A 351 6.57 16.16 0.20
CA TRP A 351 6.53 17.01 -0.99
C TRP A 351 5.76 18.29 -0.66
N TYR A 352 6.44 19.41 -0.83
CA TYR A 352 5.93 20.71 -0.42
C TYR A 352 5.54 21.59 -1.60
N GLN A 353 4.36 22.21 -1.52
CA GLN A 353 3.91 23.19 -2.49
C GLN A 353 4.62 24.53 -2.28
N GLY A 354 5.33 25.00 -3.30
CA GLY A 354 5.94 26.31 -3.36
C GLY A 354 4.93 27.44 -3.60
N ALA A 355 5.39 28.68 -3.43
CA ALA A 355 4.55 29.88 -3.61
C ALA A 355 4.02 30.07 -5.05
N ASN A 356 4.63 29.40 -6.04
CA ASN A 356 4.17 29.36 -7.42
C ASN A 356 3.07 28.30 -7.68
N GLY A 357 2.68 27.54 -6.65
CA GLY A 357 1.70 26.45 -6.74
C GLY A 357 2.29 25.11 -7.21
N GLU A 358 3.59 25.06 -7.54
CA GLU A 358 4.30 23.83 -7.91
C GLU A 358 4.81 23.08 -6.70
N PHE A 359 4.91 21.76 -6.80
CA PHE A 359 5.53 20.94 -5.77
C PHE A 359 7.02 20.77 -6.05
N GLY A 360 7.84 20.91 -5.00
CA GLY A 360 9.25 20.52 -5.04
C GLY A 360 9.42 19.01 -5.05
N LYS A 361 10.62 18.55 -5.40
CA LYS A 361 10.99 17.12 -5.27
C LYS A 361 10.80 16.62 -3.84
N GLY A 362 10.61 15.32 -3.69
CA GLY A 362 10.47 14.65 -2.41
C GLY A 362 11.72 14.82 -1.56
N GLU A 363 11.52 15.17 -0.29
CA GLU A 363 12.60 15.32 0.69
C GLU A 363 12.43 14.30 1.81
N VAL A 364 13.51 13.56 2.11
CA VAL A 364 13.53 12.62 3.24
C VAL A 364 13.69 13.40 4.53
N LEU A 365 12.70 13.28 5.42
CA LEU A 365 12.80 13.81 6.78
C LEU A 365 13.64 12.89 7.66
N THR A 366 14.30 13.47 8.67
CA THR A 366 15.08 12.71 9.65
C THR A 366 14.17 11.69 10.32
N THR A 367 14.40 10.41 10.07
CA THR A 367 13.55 9.30 10.53
C THR A 367 14.44 8.32 11.31
N PRO A 368 14.45 8.37 12.65
CA PRO A 368 15.41 7.62 13.47
C PRO A 368 15.25 6.09 13.40
N TRP A 369 14.05 5.62 13.05
CA TRP A 369 13.66 4.21 13.01
C TRP A 369 12.74 3.98 11.81
N PRO A 370 12.66 2.77 11.27
CA PRO A 370 11.73 2.48 10.17
C PRO A 370 10.28 2.70 10.60
N LEU A 371 9.50 3.31 9.72
CA LEU A 371 8.06 3.50 9.83
C LEU A 371 7.31 2.50 8.94
N LEU A 372 6.09 2.15 9.33
CA LEU A 372 5.15 1.44 8.45
C LEU A 372 4.40 2.44 7.56
N PRO A 373 3.85 2.00 6.41
CA PRO A 373 2.90 2.79 5.64
C PRO A 373 1.71 3.24 6.49
N GLY A 374 1.09 4.36 6.10
CA GLY A 374 -0.03 4.95 6.83
C GLY A 374 0.40 6.08 7.75
N VAL A 375 0.24 7.32 7.26
CA VAL A 375 0.49 8.53 8.05
C VAL A 375 -0.74 9.43 8.00
N THR A 376 -0.92 10.20 9.08
CA THR A 376 -1.92 11.26 9.14
C THR A 376 -1.24 12.57 9.45
N VAL A 377 -1.76 13.65 8.86
CA VAL A 377 -1.21 14.99 9.00
C VAL A 377 -2.32 15.92 9.47
N ASN A 378 -2.05 16.69 10.52
CA ASN A 378 -3.00 17.69 10.99
C ASN A 378 -2.27 18.93 11.53
N ARG A 379 -3.02 19.99 11.81
CA ARG A 379 -2.50 21.22 12.39
C ARG A 379 -2.80 21.30 13.87
N ASN A 380 -1.81 21.75 14.62
CA ASN A 380 -1.97 22.20 15.99
C ASN A 380 -2.81 23.48 16.05
N ALA A 381 -3.32 23.83 17.24
CA ALA A 381 -4.06 25.07 17.46
C ALA A 381 -3.22 26.33 17.15
N ASP A 382 -1.90 26.24 17.27
CA ASP A 382 -0.93 27.27 16.87
C ASP A 382 -0.60 27.28 15.37
N ARG A 383 -1.30 26.47 14.57
CA ARG A 383 -1.21 26.35 13.10
C ARG A 383 0.05 25.67 12.57
N ARG A 384 0.90 25.08 13.42
CA ARG A 384 2.01 24.21 12.97
C ARG A 384 1.49 22.85 12.54
N LEU A 385 1.98 22.34 11.40
CA LEU A 385 1.70 20.96 10.99
C LEU A 385 2.40 19.96 11.90
N GLN A 386 1.74 18.81 12.08
CA GLN A 386 2.24 17.66 12.80
C GLN A 386 1.84 16.38 12.07
N VAL A 387 2.80 15.47 11.94
CA VAL A 387 2.64 14.18 11.26
C VAL A 387 2.68 13.08 12.30
N PHE A 388 1.80 12.09 12.17
CA PHE A 388 1.76 10.91 13.01
C PHE A 388 1.96 9.66 12.17
N ALA A 389 2.76 8.73 12.66
CA ALA A 389 3.14 7.50 11.98
C ALA A 389 3.26 6.35 12.98
N ARG A 390 3.27 5.12 12.47
CA ARG A 390 3.52 3.90 13.26
C ARG A 390 4.94 3.41 13.00
N ARG A 391 5.68 3.09 14.07
CA ARG A 391 7.00 2.44 13.94
C ARG A 391 6.87 1.00 13.43
N ALA A 392 7.84 0.54 12.63
CA ALA A 392 7.88 -0.84 12.18
C ALA A 392 8.50 -1.81 13.20
N ASP A 393 9.29 -1.32 14.16
CA ASP A 393 9.99 -2.16 15.14
C ASP A 393 9.24 -2.34 16.47
N THR A 394 8.71 -1.25 17.04
CA THR A 394 7.95 -1.31 18.32
C THR A 394 6.45 -1.09 18.14
N HIS A 395 6.02 -0.69 16.95
CA HIS A 395 4.64 -0.32 16.63
C HIS A 395 4.06 0.82 17.49
N ASP A 396 4.90 1.57 18.20
CA ASP A 396 4.45 2.79 18.85
C ASP A 396 3.97 3.79 17.79
N ILE A 397 2.91 4.53 18.13
CA ILE A 397 2.57 5.75 17.40
C ILE A 397 3.58 6.82 17.78
N VAL A 398 4.17 7.43 16.77
CA VAL A 398 5.19 8.46 16.91
C VAL A 398 4.84 9.67 16.07
N THR A 399 5.45 10.81 16.41
CA THR A 399 5.11 12.07 15.77
C THR A 399 6.29 13.02 15.64
N THR A 400 6.29 13.80 14.55
CA THR A 400 7.16 14.96 14.34
C THR A 400 6.32 16.16 13.93
N TRP A 401 6.83 17.37 14.13
CA TRP A 401 6.10 18.63 13.98
C TRP A 401 6.95 19.69 13.31
N GLN A 402 6.31 20.68 12.69
CA GLN A 402 7.01 21.90 12.29
C GLN A 402 7.50 22.67 13.53
N VAL A 403 8.73 23.17 13.48
CA VAL A 403 9.31 23.96 14.60
C VAL A 403 8.83 25.42 14.62
N ALA A 404 8.28 25.89 13.50
CA ALA A 404 7.62 27.18 13.34
C ALA A 404 6.49 27.02 12.33
N VAL A 405 5.49 27.90 12.39
CA VAL A 405 4.38 27.92 11.40
C VAL A 405 4.97 28.08 9.99
N ASP A 406 4.50 27.27 9.04
CA ASP A 406 4.97 27.22 7.64
C ASP A 406 6.48 26.93 7.51
N GLY A 407 7.08 26.34 8.56
CA GLY A 407 8.52 26.11 8.67
C GLY A 407 8.94 24.66 8.45
N VAL A 408 10.22 24.40 8.68
CA VAL A 408 10.80 23.05 8.58
C VAL A 408 10.29 22.14 9.70
N PHE A 409 10.32 20.83 9.45
CA PHE A 409 10.04 19.81 10.45
C PHE A 409 11.19 19.62 11.44
N SER A 410 10.82 19.28 12.67
CA SER A 410 11.72 18.91 13.74
C SER A 410 12.51 17.65 13.36
N THR A 411 13.79 17.62 13.73
CA THR A 411 14.60 16.39 13.70
C THR A 411 14.34 15.50 14.91
N GLN A 412 13.57 15.99 15.89
CA GLN A 412 13.16 15.24 17.07
C GLN A 412 11.80 14.59 16.84
N TRP A 413 11.61 13.42 17.45
CA TRP A 413 10.36 12.66 17.43
C TRP A 413 9.82 12.50 18.85
N GLY A 414 8.50 12.63 18.98
CA GLY A 414 7.73 12.25 20.17
C GLY A 414 7.14 10.85 20.00
N THR A 415 6.85 10.19 21.11
CA THR A 415 6.10 8.93 21.14
C THR A 415 4.78 9.13 21.88
N LEU A 416 3.72 8.57 21.32
CA LEU A 416 2.41 8.43 21.95
C LEU A 416 2.21 7.02 22.52
N GLY A 417 3.22 6.14 22.36
CA GLY A 417 3.19 4.75 22.77
C GLY A 417 2.24 3.89 21.93
N ASN A 418 1.83 2.78 22.51
CA ASN A 418 0.93 1.80 21.93
C ASN A 418 -0.16 1.47 22.97
N PRO A 419 -1.47 1.53 22.62
CA PRO A 419 -2.54 1.21 23.57
C PRO A 419 -2.59 -0.28 23.97
N ASN A 420 -1.91 -1.16 23.22
CA ASN A 420 -1.94 -2.58 23.48
C ASN A 420 -1.06 -2.97 24.68
N VAL A 421 -1.62 -3.81 25.55
CA VAL A 421 -0.95 -4.31 26.76
C VAL A 421 -0.31 -5.69 26.57
N SER A 422 -0.76 -6.45 25.56
CA SER A 422 -0.30 -7.82 25.32
C SER A 422 0.71 -7.88 24.16
N PRO A 423 1.85 -8.59 24.29
CA PRO A 423 2.88 -8.64 23.25
C PRO A 423 2.41 -9.10 21.87
N ASP A 424 1.49 -10.05 21.81
CA ASP A 424 0.87 -10.59 20.59
C ASP A 424 -0.07 -9.59 19.88
N GLN A 425 -0.48 -8.53 20.58
CA GLN A 425 -1.38 -7.49 20.07
C GLN A 425 -0.65 -6.23 19.62
N VAL A 426 0.63 -6.06 19.98
CA VAL A 426 1.40 -4.83 19.69
C VAL A 426 1.48 -4.56 18.19
N ALA A 427 1.70 -5.60 17.39
CA ALA A 427 1.71 -5.59 15.92
C ALA A 427 0.34 -5.37 15.26
N GLN A 428 -0.74 -5.45 16.04
CA GLN A 428 -2.11 -5.36 15.54
C GLN A 428 -2.68 -3.95 15.65
N LEU A 429 -1.83 -2.95 15.91
CA LEU A 429 -2.21 -1.54 15.94
C LEU A 429 -2.41 -0.98 14.52
N GLY A 430 -3.57 -0.39 14.22
CA GLY A 430 -3.84 0.22 12.91
C GLY A 430 -3.08 1.54 12.66
N ALA A 431 -3.15 2.03 11.42
CA ALA A 431 -2.61 3.34 11.07
C ALA A 431 -3.29 4.48 11.88
N PRO A 432 -2.54 5.50 12.34
CA PRO A 432 -3.10 6.62 13.09
C PRO A 432 -3.91 7.53 12.18
N VAL A 433 -5.05 8.04 12.69
CA VAL A 433 -5.83 9.11 12.05
C VAL A 433 -6.11 10.21 13.07
N SER A 434 -5.93 11.47 12.69
CA SER A 434 -5.91 12.59 13.63
C SER A 434 -6.89 13.71 13.29
N VAL A 435 -7.42 14.37 14.32
CA VAL A 435 -8.28 15.55 14.20
C VAL A 435 -7.89 16.63 15.21
N LEU A 436 -8.03 17.90 14.84
CA LEU A 436 -8.00 19.02 15.78
C LEU A 436 -9.41 19.27 16.31
N GLY A 437 -9.61 19.06 17.62
CA GLY A 437 -10.88 19.35 18.26
C GLY A 437 -11.15 20.85 18.43
N PRO A 438 -12.42 21.23 18.65
CA PRO A 438 -12.83 22.63 18.84
C PRO A 438 -12.30 23.24 20.15
N ASP A 439 -11.82 22.41 21.07
CA ASP A 439 -11.09 22.80 22.28
C ASP A 439 -9.59 23.09 22.03
N GLY A 440 -9.13 22.97 20.79
CA GLY A 440 -7.74 23.19 20.40
C GLY A 440 -6.80 22.03 20.71
N LEU A 441 -7.34 20.87 21.09
CA LEU A 441 -6.55 19.66 21.36
C LEU A 441 -6.55 18.76 20.13
N LEU A 442 -5.35 18.39 19.67
CA LEU A 442 -5.21 17.30 18.71
C LEU A 442 -5.55 15.97 19.37
N ARG A 443 -6.20 15.11 18.60
CA ARG A 443 -6.56 13.74 18.98
C ARG A 443 -6.10 12.77 17.90
N VAL A 444 -5.66 11.59 18.31
CA VAL A 444 -5.26 10.50 17.41
C VAL A 444 -6.07 9.26 17.75
N ALA A 445 -6.77 8.71 16.76
CA ALA A 445 -7.51 7.46 16.85
C ALA A 445 -6.79 6.35 16.09
N VAL A 446 -6.85 5.14 16.64
CA VAL A 446 -6.25 3.92 16.07
C VAL A 446 -7.18 2.74 16.29
N ARG A 447 -7.18 1.78 15.35
CA ARG A 447 -7.65 0.42 15.61
C ARG A 447 -6.69 -0.23 16.60
N ASN A 448 -7.16 -0.67 17.76
CA ASN A 448 -6.30 -1.34 18.74
C ASN A 448 -6.23 -2.86 18.47
N GLY A 449 -5.23 -3.52 19.03
CA GLY A 449 -5.00 -4.96 18.88
C GLY A 449 -6.03 -5.83 19.62
N GLY A 450 -6.77 -5.24 20.58
CA GLY A 450 -8.00 -5.84 21.12
C GLY A 450 -9.11 -5.97 20.07
N GLY A 451 -9.02 -5.20 18.97
CA GLY A 451 -9.97 -5.19 17.86
C GLY A 451 -11.06 -4.13 17.98
N GLY A 452 -10.90 -3.20 18.93
CA GLY A 452 -11.72 -2.00 19.08
C GLY A 452 -10.97 -0.75 18.60
N VAL A 453 -11.35 0.40 19.15
CA VAL A 453 -10.72 1.70 18.83
C VAL A 453 -10.16 2.32 20.09
N SER A 454 -8.94 2.86 20.02
CA SER A 454 -8.36 3.67 21.09
C SER A 454 -8.07 5.09 20.60
N VAL A 455 -8.22 6.06 21.51
CA VAL A 455 -7.95 7.47 21.26
C VAL A 455 -6.97 8.02 22.29
N ILE A 456 -6.03 8.86 21.85
CA ILE A 456 -5.18 9.66 22.73
C ILE A 456 -5.31 11.14 22.34
N SER A 457 -5.27 12.01 23.35
CA SER A 457 -5.43 13.45 23.18
C SER A 457 -4.20 14.21 23.63
N GLN A 458 -4.00 15.40 23.08
CA GLN A 458 -3.18 16.41 23.73
C GLN A 458 -3.79 16.74 25.09
N HIS A 459 -2.96 16.78 26.13
CA HIS A 459 -3.34 17.24 27.46
C HIS A 459 -3.54 18.76 27.49
N THR A 460 -2.68 19.49 26.76
CA THR A 460 -2.78 20.94 26.57
C THR A 460 -2.52 21.29 25.10
N PRO A 461 -3.15 22.35 24.55
CA PRO A 461 -2.96 22.71 23.15
C PRO A 461 -1.49 22.93 22.81
N ASN A 462 -1.02 22.33 21.71
CA ASN A 462 0.36 22.43 21.21
C ASN A 462 1.42 21.86 22.18
N GLY A 463 1.00 21.09 23.19
CA GLY A 463 1.81 20.72 24.33
C GLY A 463 1.94 19.22 24.53
N GLN A 464 1.93 18.83 25.81
CA GLN A 464 2.04 17.43 26.21
C GLN A 464 0.82 16.64 25.78
N TRP A 465 1.02 15.35 25.54
CA TRP A 465 -0.04 14.37 25.32
C TRP A 465 -0.41 13.72 26.64
N ASP A 466 -1.65 13.25 26.73
CA ASP A 466 -2.03 12.33 27.80
C ASP A 466 -1.14 11.08 27.74
N THR A 467 -0.97 10.42 28.88
CA THR A 467 -0.12 9.23 28.97
C THR A 467 -0.90 7.93 28.87
N ALA A 468 -2.23 8.01 28.96
CA ALA A 468 -3.13 6.87 28.86
C ALA A 468 -3.98 7.03 27.58
N TRP A 469 -4.18 5.91 26.90
CA TRP A 469 -5.12 5.81 25.79
C TRP A 469 -6.53 5.53 26.34
N ASP A 470 -7.52 6.25 25.84
CA ASP A 470 -8.92 5.96 26.08
C ASP A 470 -9.36 4.84 25.13
N ASP A 471 -9.73 3.69 25.68
CA ASP A 471 -10.32 2.59 24.91
C ASP A 471 -11.82 2.85 24.72
N LEU A 472 -12.23 3.00 23.46
CA LEU A 472 -13.64 3.19 23.08
C LEU A 472 -14.40 1.88 22.96
N GLU A 473 -13.72 0.75 23.17
CA GLU A 473 -14.22 -0.59 22.90
C GLU A 473 -14.59 -0.74 21.41
N GLY A 474 -15.65 -1.49 21.08
CA GLY A 474 -16.10 -1.73 19.69
C GLY A 474 -16.08 -3.18 19.22
N GLY A 475 -15.79 -4.11 20.13
CA GLY A 475 -15.71 -5.54 19.82
C GLY A 475 -14.34 -5.96 19.29
N PRO A 476 -14.17 -7.22 18.84
CA PRO A 476 -12.87 -7.75 18.46
C PRO A 476 -12.51 -7.62 16.97
N TYR A 477 -13.43 -7.06 16.14
CA TYR A 477 -13.36 -7.15 14.68
C TYR A 477 -13.31 -5.80 13.93
N VAL A 478 -12.97 -4.71 14.60
CA VAL A 478 -12.64 -3.45 13.90
C VAL A 478 -11.43 -3.68 12.99
N GLN A 479 -11.56 -3.20 11.76
CA GLN A 479 -10.52 -3.15 10.73
C GLN A 479 -9.95 -1.72 10.66
N ASP A 480 -8.74 -1.57 10.12
CA ASP A 480 -8.05 -0.30 9.99
C ASP A 480 -8.03 0.22 8.52
N PRO A 481 -7.80 1.53 8.33
CA PRO A 481 -7.84 2.61 9.33
C PRO A 481 -9.26 2.95 9.80
N VAL A 482 -9.33 3.66 10.93
CA VAL A 482 -10.54 4.35 11.40
C VAL A 482 -10.66 5.72 10.74
N ALA A 483 -11.78 6.42 10.91
CA ALA A 483 -11.95 7.80 10.50
C ALA A 483 -12.40 8.67 11.69
N ILE A 484 -11.95 9.93 11.75
CA ILE A 484 -12.27 10.86 12.84
C ILE A 484 -12.52 12.28 12.29
N ALA A 485 -13.58 12.94 12.76
CA ALA A 485 -13.96 14.30 12.34
C ALA A 485 -14.59 15.10 13.49
N VAL A 486 -14.73 16.41 13.30
CA VAL A 486 -15.49 17.30 14.20
C VAL A 486 -16.82 17.62 13.54
N ASP A 487 -17.95 17.33 14.18
CA ASP A 487 -19.25 17.70 13.63
C ASP A 487 -19.56 19.21 13.82
N ARG A 488 -20.61 19.67 13.13
CA ARG A 488 -21.12 21.05 13.22
C ARG A 488 -21.59 21.49 14.61
N ASP A 489 -21.82 20.54 15.52
CA ASP A 489 -22.19 20.79 16.91
C ASP A 489 -20.97 20.78 17.85
N ASN A 490 -19.76 20.80 17.26
CA ASN A 490 -18.46 20.76 17.94
C ASN A 490 -18.19 19.43 18.69
N GLY A 491 -18.91 18.37 18.35
CA GLY A 491 -18.61 17.02 18.79
C GLY A 491 -17.44 16.42 17.99
N VAL A 492 -16.74 15.45 18.58
CA VAL A 492 -15.75 14.63 17.87
C VAL A 492 -16.36 13.27 17.60
N ASP A 493 -16.37 12.88 16.33
CA ASP A 493 -16.98 11.65 15.83
C ASP A 493 -15.89 10.70 15.34
N VAL A 494 -15.98 9.42 15.71
CA VAL A 494 -15.08 8.35 15.26
C VAL A 494 -15.90 7.28 14.57
N PHE A 495 -15.48 6.87 13.37
CA PHE A 495 -16.11 5.86 12.54
C PHE A 495 -15.14 4.71 12.28
N ALA A 496 -15.61 3.47 12.36
CA ALA A 496 -14.76 2.31 12.12
C ALA A 496 -15.49 1.20 11.37
N TYR A 497 -14.83 0.65 10.35
CA TYR A 497 -15.30 -0.55 9.66
C TYR A 497 -15.12 -1.77 10.56
N THR A 498 -16.15 -2.58 10.70
CA THR A 498 -16.16 -3.79 11.52
C THR A 498 -16.80 -4.95 10.77
N ILE A 499 -16.40 -6.19 11.11
CA ILE A 499 -16.99 -7.41 10.58
C ILE A 499 -17.56 -8.20 11.75
N ASP A 500 -18.86 -8.07 12.00
CA ASP A 500 -19.54 -8.74 13.11
C ASP A 500 -20.35 -9.92 12.58
N GLY A 501 -19.96 -11.15 12.93
CA GLY A 501 -20.69 -12.36 12.51
C GLY A 501 -20.76 -12.51 10.99
N SER A 502 -19.65 -12.24 10.30
CA SER A 502 -19.52 -12.22 8.83
C SER A 502 -20.30 -11.11 8.12
N VAL A 503 -20.82 -10.11 8.84
CA VAL A 503 -21.51 -8.95 8.27
C VAL A 503 -20.70 -7.68 8.53
N GLY A 504 -20.38 -6.96 7.45
CA GLY A 504 -19.74 -5.66 7.49
C GLY A 504 -20.66 -4.57 8.06
N GLY A 505 -20.09 -3.62 8.79
CA GLY A 505 -20.80 -2.42 9.23
C GLY A 505 -19.87 -1.28 9.62
N ILE A 506 -20.43 -0.08 9.79
CA ILE A 506 -19.71 1.09 10.30
C ILE A 506 -20.17 1.39 11.72
N ARG A 507 -19.28 1.20 12.69
CA ARG A 507 -19.47 1.64 14.08
C ARG A 507 -19.19 3.12 14.22
N HIS A 508 -19.83 3.74 15.20
CA HIS A 508 -19.80 5.18 15.41
C HIS A 508 -19.71 5.49 16.90
N TRP A 509 -18.77 6.34 17.28
CA TRP A 509 -18.68 6.93 18.62
C TRP A 509 -18.68 8.43 18.52
N ARG A 510 -19.22 9.09 19.54
CA ARG A 510 -19.25 10.54 19.61
C ARG A 510 -18.91 11.05 21.01
N ALA A 511 -18.02 12.03 21.07
CA ALA A 511 -17.77 12.85 22.24
C ALA A 511 -18.34 14.25 22.01
N ALA A 512 -19.40 14.61 22.74
CA ALA A 512 -19.91 15.98 22.73
C ALA A 512 -18.90 16.95 23.38
N PRO A 513 -18.98 18.28 23.14
CA PRO A 513 -18.10 19.25 23.76
C PRO A 513 -17.95 19.07 25.28
N GLY A 514 -16.73 18.82 25.74
CA GLY A 514 -16.41 18.61 27.16
C GLY A 514 -16.94 17.31 27.77
N GLN A 515 -17.40 16.35 26.96
CA GLN A 515 -17.84 15.02 27.39
C GLN A 515 -16.90 13.94 26.85
N GLY A 516 -16.96 12.74 27.44
CA GLY A 516 -16.26 11.55 26.93
C GLY A 516 -16.97 10.94 25.72
N PHE A 517 -16.28 10.04 25.02
CA PHE A 517 -16.85 9.26 23.93
C PHE A 517 -17.92 8.30 24.42
N THR A 518 -18.99 8.18 23.65
CA THR A 518 -20.05 7.18 23.85
C THR A 518 -20.38 6.53 22.51
N GLU A 519 -20.55 5.21 22.51
CA GLU A 519 -20.98 4.48 21.32
C GLU A 519 -22.38 4.94 20.90
N GLN A 520 -22.53 5.20 19.61
CA GLN A 520 -23.77 5.58 18.95
C GLN A 520 -24.31 4.38 18.15
N PRO A 521 -25.56 4.42 17.68
CA PRO A 521 -26.04 3.41 16.74
C PRO A 521 -25.11 3.30 15.53
N LYS A 522 -24.86 2.07 15.06
CA LYS A 522 -24.14 1.83 13.80
C LYS A 522 -24.79 2.60 12.67
N LEU A 523 -23.99 3.10 11.74
CA LEU A 523 -24.51 3.81 10.58
C LEU A 523 -25.31 2.85 9.70
N ALA A 524 -26.47 3.32 9.22
CA ALA A 524 -27.23 2.59 8.22
C ALA A 524 -26.59 2.75 6.84
N GLY A 525 -26.74 1.73 6.00
CA GLY A 525 -26.13 1.71 4.67
C GLY A 525 -26.05 0.32 4.07
N TYR A 526 -25.54 0.26 2.85
CA TYR A 526 -25.08 -0.99 2.26
C TYR A 526 -23.84 -1.50 2.99
N GLU A 527 -23.59 -2.79 2.87
CA GLU A 527 -22.49 -3.45 3.57
C GLU A 527 -21.12 -2.94 3.10
N PRO A 528 -20.27 -2.42 4.01
CA PRO A 528 -18.92 -1.98 3.68
C PRO A 528 -17.97 -3.15 3.45
N ALA A 529 -17.00 -2.97 2.56
CA ALA A 529 -15.88 -3.89 2.32
C ALA A 529 -14.51 -3.28 2.66
N GLY A 530 -14.48 -2.13 3.31
CA GLY A 530 -13.26 -1.39 3.60
C GLY A 530 -13.45 -0.21 4.56
N PRO A 531 -12.33 0.45 4.92
CA PRO A 531 -12.31 1.54 5.90
C PRO A 531 -13.15 2.74 5.45
N PRO A 532 -13.80 3.45 6.40
CA PRO A 532 -14.52 4.67 6.10
C PRO A 532 -13.58 5.86 5.85
N SER A 533 -14.07 6.88 5.16
CA SER A 533 -13.51 8.23 5.17
C SER A 533 -14.63 9.23 5.39
N VAL A 534 -14.34 10.34 6.07
CA VAL A 534 -15.33 11.33 6.46
C VAL A 534 -14.88 12.72 6.05
N VAL A 535 -15.80 13.52 5.49
CA VAL A 535 -15.58 14.91 5.09
C VAL A 535 -16.84 15.75 5.33
N HIS A 536 -16.71 17.06 5.25
CA HIS A 536 -17.78 18.02 5.43
C HIS A 536 -18.36 18.45 4.09
N ASN A 537 -19.69 18.49 4.06
CA ASN A 537 -20.47 19.25 3.09
C ASN A 537 -20.25 20.76 3.28
N LYS A 538 -20.72 21.56 2.32
CA LYS A 538 -20.62 23.03 2.39
C LYS A 538 -21.32 23.59 3.62
N ASP A 539 -22.43 22.98 4.03
CA ASP A 539 -23.18 23.35 5.23
C ASP A 539 -22.62 22.74 6.55
N GLY A 540 -21.51 22.01 6.48
CA GLY A 540 -20.85 21.39 7.64
C GLY A 540 -21.41 20.05 8.08
N ARG A 541 -22.40 19.48 7.37
CA ARG A 541 -22.83 18.10 7.63
C ARG A 541 -21.77 17.11 7.18
N LEU A 542 -21.50 16.11 8.02
CA LEU A 542 -20.58 15.02 7.68
C LEU A 542 -21.14 14.12 6.58
N ASP A 543 -20.28 13.66 5.69
CA ASP A 543 -20.52 12.60 4.71
C ASP A 543 -19.47 11.51 4.89
N VAL A 544 -19.91 10.25 4.98
CA VAL A 544 -19.05 9.09 5.29
C VAL A 544 -19.08 8.13 4.12
N PHE A 545 -17.93 7.95 3.47
CA PHE A 545 -17.74 7.11 2.28
C PHE A 545 -17.01 5.82 2.62
N TYR A 546 -17.32 4.75 1.89
CA TYR A 546 -16.64 3.46 2.00
C TYR A 546 -16.83 2.63 0.72
N ARG A 547 -15.96 1.62 0.53
CA ARG A 547 -16.17 0.60 -0.51
C ARG A 547 -17.31 -0.31 -0.10
N LEU A 548 -18.10 -0.74 -1.08
CA LEU A 548 -19.20 -1.68 -0.87
C LEU A 548 -18.74 -3.12 -1.06
N ALA A 549 -19.43 -4.03 -0.37
CA ALA A 549 -19.25 -5.47 -0.47
C ALA A 549 -20.19 -6.10 -1.50
N THR A 550 -19.84 -7.30 -1.96
CA THR A 550 -20.81 -8.23 -2.53
C THR A 550 -21.39 -9.13 -1.43
N ASN A 551 -22.72 -9.24 -1.40
CA ASN A 551 -23.46 -10.13 -0.52
C ASN A 551 -24.61 -10.82 -1.27
N SER A 552 -25.54 -11.46 -0.56
CA SER A 552 -26.65 -12.19 -1.18
C SER A 552 -27.60 -11.31 -2.00
N ASP A 553 -27.67 -10.03 -1.67
CA ASP A 553 -28.67 -9.11 -2.20
C ASP A 553 -28.08 -8.15 -3.24
N HIS A 554 -26.78 -7.87 -3.15
CA HIS A 554 -26.09 -6.88 -3.96
C HIS A 554 -24.71 -7.35 -4.39
N ASP A 555 -24.38 -7.11 -5.66
CA ASP A 555 -23.03 -7.33 -6.20
C ASP A 555 -22.29 -5.99 -6.38
N PHE A 556 -21.96 -5.34 -5.26
CA PHE A 556 -21.38 -3.99 -5.25
C PHE A 556 -19.88 -3.94 -4.99
N ALA A 557 -19.18 -5.08 -4.94
CA ALA A 557 -17.73 -5.10 -4.73
C ALA A 557 -16.99 -4.13 -5.67
N GLY A 558 -16.17 -3.26 -5.08
CA GLY A 558 -15.41 -2.23 -5.79
C GLY A 558 -16.19 -0.96 -6.15
N LEU A 559 -17.49 -0.88 -5.86
CA LEU A 559 -18.26 0.36 -5.93
C LEU A 559 -18.12 1.16 -4.63
N VAL A 560 -18.55 2.42 -4.67
CA VAL A 560 -18.51 3.33 -3.53
C VAL A 560 -19.93 3.55 -3.01
N GLY A 561 -20.08 3.49 -1.70
CA GLY A 561 -21.29 3.90 -1.02
C GLY A 561 -21.01 5.01 -0.01
N HIS A 562 -22.09 5.65 0.42
CA HIS A 562 -22.00 6.67 1.45
C HIS A 562 -23.24 6.73 2.35
N THR A 563 -23.07 7.36 3.50
CA THR A 563 -24.10 7.67 4.49
C THR A 563 -23.79 9.06 5.05
N TRP A 564 -24.81 9.87 5.31
CA TRP A 564 -24.59 11.29 5.58
C TRP A 564 -25.37 11.78 6.78
N GLN A 565 -24.83 12.82 7.41
CA GLN A 565 -25.49 13.54 8.48
C GLN A 565 -26.63 14.40 7.91
N ARG A 566 -27.76 14.41 8.60
CA ARG A 566 -28.94 15.23 8.32
C ARG A 566 -28.87 16.56 9.06
N SER A 567 -29.75 17.48 8.69
CA SER A 567 -29.84 18.81 9.29
C SER A 567 -30.23 18.83 10.76
N ASP A 568 -30.68 17.72 11.34
CA ASP A 568 -30.97 17.56 12.77
C ASP A 568 -29.82 16.90 13.55
N GLY A 569 -28.70 16.60 12.90
CA GLY A 569 -27.52 15.96 13.49
C GLY A 569 -27.55 14.43 13.45
N SER A 570 -28.69 13.81 13.14
CA SER A 570 -28.80 12.36 12.97
C SER A 570 -28.16 11.90 11.65
N PHE A 571 -27.65 10.67 11.59
CA PHE A 571 -27.23 10.06 10.33
C PHE A 571 -28.42 9.54 9.53
N SER A 572 -28.23 9.39 8.21
CA SER A 572 -29.22 8.81 7.33
C SER A 572 -29.60 7.40 7.77
N SER A 573 -30.87 7.04 7.56
CA SER A 573 -31.44 5.73 7.93
C SER A 573 -31.26 4.68 6.83
N TYR A 574 -30.57 5.04 5.75
CA TYR A 574 -30.15 4.24 4.62
C TYR A 574 -28.87 4.86 4.06
N GLY A 575 -28.18 4.13 3.18
CA GLY A 575 -27.04 4.63 2.42
C GLY A 575 -27.34 4.56 0.93
N GLU A 576 -26.50 5.22 0.14
CA GLU A 576 -26.61 5.24 -1.32
C GLU A 576 -25.34 4.64 -1.94
N GLU A 577 -25.51 3.95 -3.07
CA GLU A 577 -24.42 3.53 -3.96
C GLU A 577 -24.23 4.62 -5.02
N ILE A 578 -23.00 5.11 -5.20
CA ILE A 578 -22.72 6.30 -6.01
C ILE A 578 -21.88 5.99 -7.25
N GLY A 579 -21.80 4.73 -7.65
CA GLY A 579 -20.96 4.23 -8.74
C GLY A 579 -19.56 3.83 -8.29
N GLY A 580 -18.70 3.60 -9.29
CA GLY A 580 -17.28 3.34 -9.11
C GLY A 580 -16.71 2.68 -10.36
N GLN A 581 -15.37 2.61 -10.44
CA GLN A 581 -14.67 1.88 -11.50
C GLN A 581 -13.87 0.71 -10.89
N ALA A 582 -14.49 -0.02 -9.97
CA ALA A 582 -13.91 -1.10 -9.18
C ALA A 582 -12.64 -0.67 -8.40
N GLY A 583 -11.72 -1.61 -8.15
CA GLY A 583 -10.55 -1.41 -7.30
C GLY A 583 -10.83 -1.67 -5.82
N THR A 584 -9.78 -1.72 -5.01
CA THR A 584 -9.84 -2.01 -3.57
C THR A 584 -9.40 -0.79 -2.76
N GLY A 585 -9.39 -0.93 -1.43
CA GLY A 585 -8.86 0.06 -0.51
C GLY A 585 -9.79 1.23 -0.16
N ALA A 586 -9.25 2.21 0.56
CA ALA A 586 -9.99 3.33 1.11
C ALA A 586 -10.48 4.31 0.03
N VAL A 587 -11.61 4.95 0.30
CA VAL A 587 -12.17 6.01 -0.56
C VAL A 587 -11.63 7.35 -0.07
N ALA A 588 -10.92 8.10 -0.90
CA ALA A 588 -10.52 9.46 -0.56
C ALA A 588 -11.63 10.44 -0.95
N ALA A 589 -11.81 11.49 -0.18
CA ALA A 589 -12.74 12.57 -0.50
C ALA A 589 -12.14 13.91 -0.11
N SER A 590 -12.44 14.95 -0.89
CA SER A 590 -12.11 16.32 -0.51
C SER A 590 -13.19 16.89 0.39
N GLU A 591 -12.78 17.66 1.39
CA GLU A 591 -13.68 18.61 2.04
C GLU A 591 -14.37 19.51 0.99
N ALA A 592 -15.62 19.89 1.22
CA ALA A 592 -16.22 20.96 0.41
C ALA A 592 -15.44 22.28 0.68
N PRO A 593 -14.98 23.01 -0.34
CA PRO A 593 -14.20 24.23 -0.14
C PRO A 593 -14.93 25.26 0.73
N GLY A 594 -14.23 25.78 1.76
CA GLY A 594 -14.82 26.62 2.79
C GLY A 594 -14.16 26.46 4.17
N PRO A 595 -14.87 26.85 5.24
CA PRO A 595 -14.30 26.95 6.59
C PRO A 595 -13.73 25.63 7.14
N TRP A 596 -14.37 24.50 6.86
CA TRP A 596 -13.94 23.16 7.32
C TRP A 596 -12.62 22.72 6.68
N ALA A 597 -12.40 23.14 5.43
CA ALA A 597 -11.15 22.96 4.72
C ALA A 597 -10.11 24.07 5.03
N ASP A 598 -10.45 25.07 5.87
CA ASP A 598 -9.68 26.30 6.07
C ASP A 598 -9.26 26.97 4.74
N SER A 599 -10.19 27.00 3.80
CA SER A 599 -10.02 27.59 2.47
C SER A 599 -11.02 28.70 2.20
N ALA A 600 -10.76 29.49 1.14
CA ALA A 600 -11.71 30.48 0.66
C ALA A 600 -13.03 29.80 0.27
N ALA A 601 -14.14 30.36 0.75
CA ALA A 601 -15.45 29.91 0.34
C ALA A 601 -15.67 30.20 -1.15
N ILE A 602 -16.08 29.18 -1.90
CA ILE A 602 -16.50 29.32 -3.30
C ILE A 602 -18.01 29.10 -3.40
N ALA A 603 -18.64 29.67 -4.44
CA ALA A 603 -20.09 29.59 -4.60
C ALA A 603 -20.55 28.14 -4.78
N ASP A 604 -19.88 27.43 -5.68
CA ASP A 604 -20.11 26.02 -5.99
C ASP A 604 -19.13 25.13 -5.20
N ALA A 605 -19.29 25.04 -3.88
CA ALA A 605 -18.44 24.19 -3.04
C ALA A 605 -19.00 22.78 -2.96
N ARG A 606 -18.28 21.81 -3.52
CA ARG A 606 -18.70 20.40 -3.61
C ARG A 606 -17.63 19.48 -3.04
N ILE A 607 -18.08 18.36 -2.48
CA ILE A 607 -17.22 17.20 -2.23
C ILE A 607 -16.86 16.55 -3.59
N GLN A 608 -15.59 16.20 -3.74
CA GLN A 608 -15.11 15.31 -4.79
C GLN A 608 -14.57 14.03 -4.17
N VAL A 609 -14.85 12.89 -4.81
CA VAL A 609 -14.52 11.56 -4.34
C VAL A 609 -13.50 10.94 -5.28
N PHE A 610 -12.51 10.23 -4.73
CA PHE A 610 -11.40 9.62 -5.45
C PHE A 610 -11.17 8.19 -4.98
N THR A 611 -10.89 7.29 -5.92
CA THR A 611 -10.59 5.88 -5.62
C THR A 611 -9.50 5.35 -6.52
N GLY A 612 -8.75 4.34 -6.06
CA GLY A 612 -8.07 3.42 -6.97
C GLY A 612 -9.08 2.68 -7.85
N ASN A 613 -8.76 2.38 -9.09
CA ASN A 613 -9.68 1.70 -10.03
C ASN A 613 -9.15 0.32 -10.47
N ALA A 614 -9.95 -0.39 -11.26
CA ALA A 614 -9.67 -1.76 -11.70
C ALA A 614 -8.30 -1.94 -12.38
N GLY A 615 -7.80 -0.90 -13.08
CA GLY A 615 -6.52 -0.92 -13.78
C GLY A 615 -5.36 -0.32 -12.99
N SER A 616 -5.46 -0.24 -11.66
CA SER A 616 -4.51 0.45 -10.77
C SER A 616 -4.40 1.96 -11.02
N GLY A 617 -5.36 2.53 -11.76
CA GLY A 617 -5.51 3.96 -11.97
C GLY A 617 -6.24 4.68 -10.85
N GLN A 618 -6.47 5.97 -11.01
CA GLN A 618 -7.36 6.74 -10.13
C GLN A 618 -8.65 7.08 -10.87
N SER A 619 -9.79 7.01 -10.18
CA SER A 619 -11.09 7.47 -10.69
C SER A 619 -11.70 8.51 -9.77
N THR A 620 -12.59 9.35 -10.31
CA THR A 620 -13.27 10.40 -9.55
C THR A 620 -14.74 10.59 -9.91
N THR A 621 -15.51 11.04 -8.93
CA THR A 621 -16.84 11.65 -9.10
C THR A 621 -16.98 12.84 -8.15
N LYS A 622 -18.10 13.56 -8.24
CA LYS A 622 -18.39 14.74 -7.42
C LYS A 622 -19.88 14.91 -7.17
N GLN A 623 -20.23 15.74 -6.19
CA GLN A 623 -21.63 16.13 -6.01
C GLN A 623 -22.17 16.81 -7.27
N THR A 624 -23.48 16.67 -7.51
CA THR A 624 -24.19 17.32 -8.62
C THR A 624 -24.44 18.81 -8.37
N GLY A 625 -24.33 19.23 -7.11
CA GLY A 625 -24.33 20.60 -6.62
C GLY A 625 -23.89 20.61 -5.15
N PRO A 626 -23.70 21.79 -4.53
CA PRO A 626 -23.38 21.87 -3.12
C PRO A 626 -24.45 21.20 -2.27
N ASP A 627 -24.05 20.42 -1.27
CA ASP A 627 -24.93 19.74 -0.32
C ASP A 627 -25.93 18.74 -0.95
N ALA A 628 -25.71 18.38 -2.22
CA ALA A 628 -26.56 17.48 -3.02
C ALA A 628 -25.97 16.07 -3.15
N GLY A 629 -26.70 15.18 -3.80
CA GLY A 629 -26.23 13.82 -4.13
C GLY A 629 -25.16 13.81 -5.22
N TYR A 630 -24.64 12.62 -5.51
CA TYR A 630 -23.47 12.41 -6.38
C TYR A 630 -23.85 12.06 -7.81
N ALA A 631 -22.98 12.40 -8.76
CA ALA A 631 -23.06 11.84 -10.09
C ALA A 631 -22.66 10.35 -10.02
N THR A 632 -23.47 9.48 -10.61
CA THR A 632 -23.15 8.05 -10.72
C THR A 632 -22.17 7.73 -11.86
N SER A 633 -21.89 8.72 -12.71
CA SER A 633 -20.85 8.64 -13.73
C SER A 633 -19.49 8.97 -13.12
N TRP A 634 -18.53 8.05 -13.26
CA TRP A 634 -17.15 8.23 -12.81
C TRP A 634 -16.23 8.50 -13.99
N SER A 635 -15.24 9.37 -13.76
CA SER A 635 -14.17 9.68 -14.69
C SER A 635 -12.91 8.92 -14.30
N ASP A 636 -12.29 8.21 -15.27
CA ASP A 636 -10.97 7.61 -15.11
C ASP A 636 -9.90 8.68 -15.36
N LEU A 637 -9.06 8.91 -14.35
CA LEU A 637 -7.96 9.87 -14.38
C LEU A 637 -6.62 9.23 -14.83
N GLY A 638 -6.59 7.91 -15.01
CA GLY A 638 -5.44 7.14 -15.48
C GLY A 638 -4.26 7.08 -14.49
N SER A 639 -3.09 6.72 -15.03
CA SER A 639 -1.79 6.52 -14.36
C SER A 639 -1.74 5.38 -13.34
N VAL A 640 -0.75 4.50 -13.43
CA VAL A 640 -0.60 3.40 -12.45
C VAL A 640 -0.11 3.96 -11.11
N HIS A 641 -0.86 3.65 -10.07
CA HIS A 641 -0.62 4.11 -8.71
C HIS A 641 -0.48 2.94 -7.73
N VAL A 642 0.22 3.21 -6.63
CA VAL A 642 0.43 2.31 -5.49
C VAL A 642 -0.17 2.93 -4.24
N GLY A 643 -0.75 2.10 -3.38
CA GLY A 643 -1.46 2.55 -2.19
C GLY A 643 -2.77 3.29 -2.49
N GLN A 644 -3.23 4.09 -1.53
CA GLN A 644 -4.51 4.79 -1.58
C GLN A 644 -4.31 6.28 -1.91
N PRO A 645 -5.23 6.88 -2.67
CA PRO A 645 -5.15 8.30 -2.96
C PRO A 645 -5.44 9.15 -1.72
N ALA A 646 -5.08 10.42 -1.79
CA ALA A 646 -5.54 11.46 -0.87
C ALA A 646 -6.12 12.64 -1.65
N ALA A 647 -6.95 13.43 -0.98
CA ALA A 647 -7.51 14.64 -1.53
C ALA A 647 -7.38 15.79 -0.52
N ALA A 648 -7.22 17.00 -1.04
CA ALA A 648 -7.15 18.20 -0.22
C ALA A 648 -7.68 19.41 -0.99
N VAL A 649 -7.93 20.50 -0.27
CA VAL A 649 -8.34 21.78 -0.85
C VAL A 649 -7.29 22.82 -0.49
N ASP A 650 -6.81 23.57 -1.48
CA ASP A 650 -5.87 24.67 -1.22
C ASP A 650 -6.58 25.91 -0.64
N ARG A 651 -5.82 26.92 -0.25
CA ARG A 651 -6.38 28.17 0.31
C ARG A 651 -7.40 28.88 -0.60
N ASN A 652 -7.32 28.68 -1.91
CA ASN A 652 -8.17 29.36 -2.87
C ASN A 652 -9.49 28.60 -3.10
N GLY A 653 -9.63 27.41 -2.51
CA GLY A 653 -10.78 26.54 -2.67
C GLY A 653 -10.65 25.57 -3.85
N CYS A 654 -9.45 25.41 -4.43
CA CYS A 654 -9.21 24.47 -5.51
C CYS A 654 -8.99 23.06 -4.95
N VAL A 655 -9.66 22.07 -5.54
CA VAL A 655 -9.48 20.66 -5.17
C VAL A 655 -8.21 20.09 -5.81
N PHE A 656 -7.48 19.31 -5.00
CA PHE A 656 -6.31 18.54 -5.38
C PHE A 656 -6.55 17.06 -5.06
N SER A 657 -6.01 16.21 -5.93
CA SER A 657 -5.90 14.77 -5.74
C SER A 657 -4.44 14.36 -5.83
N PHE A 658 -4.06 13.41 -4.98
CA PHE A 658 -2.70 12.92 -4.82
C PHE A 658 -2.68 11.40 -4.86
N ALA A 659 -1.64 10.83 -5.48
CA ALA A 659 -1.38 9.38 -5.46
C ALA A 659 0.12 9.11 -5.61
N MET A 660 0.61 8.01 -5.02
CA MET A 660 1.96 7.54 -5.29
C MET A 660 1.96 6.72 -6.57
N THR A 661 2.94 6.93 -7.44
CA THR A 661 3.15 6.10 -8.65
C THR A 661 4.03 4.90 -8.33
N ASP A 662 3.93 3.87 -9.15
CA ASP A 662 4.84 2.72 -9.11
C ASP A 662 6.30 3.07 -9.50
N ALA A 663 6.59 4.31 -9.89
CA ALA A 663 7.94 4.86 -10.09
C ALA A 663 8.51 5.53 -8.81
N GLY A 664 7.73 5.63 -7.73
CA GLY A 664 8.09 6.38 -6.53
C GLY A 664 7.88 7.90 -6.63
N TYR A 665 7.14 8.37 -7.63
CA TYR A 665 6.78 9.79 -7.81
C TYR A 665 5.43 10.09 -7.14
N LEU A 666 5.24 11.34 -6.72
CA LEU A 666 3.95 11.86 -6.31
C LEU A 666 3.20 12.38 -7.53
N ALA A 667 2.13 11.70 -7.92
CA ALA A 667 1.18 12.20 -8.91
C ALA A 667 0.24 13.22 -8.24
N VAL A 668 0.17 14.43 -8.81
CA VAL A 668 -0.69 15.51 -8.34
C VAL A 668 -1.62 15.95 -9.47
N ARG A 669 -2.92 15.92 -9.19
CA ARG A 669 -3.98 16.45 -10.06
C ARG A 669 -4.69 17.60 -9.38
N ASN A 670 -4.97 18.69 -10.07
CA ASN A 670 -5.69 19.81 -9.47
C ASN A 670 -6.53 20.60 -10.47
N GLN A 671 -7.52 21.30 -9.93
CA GLN A 671 -8.34 22.23 -10.69
C GLN A 671 -7.54 23.46 -11.11
N THR A 672 -7.75 23.94 -12.33
CA THR A 672 -7.17 25.22 -12.79
C THR A 672 -8.07 26.42 -12.45
N GLN A 673 -9.35 26.15 -12.15
CA GLN A 673 -10.33 27.10 -11.66
C GLN A 673 -10.97 26.52 -10.41
N CYS A 674 -11.00 27.28 -9.30
CA CYS A 674 -11.57 26.82 -8.05
C CYS A 674 -13.10 26.91 -8.11
N ASP A 675 -13.72 25.86 -8.63
CA ASP A 675 -15.16 25.72 -8.81
C ASP A 675 -15.52 24.23 -8.65
N GLY A 676 -16.59 23.91 -7.92
CA GLY A 676 -16.96 22.52 -7.65
C GLY A 676 -17.37 21.73 -8.87
N SER A 677 -17.72 22.38 -9.99
CA SER A 677 -17.98 21.73 -11.27
C SER A 677 -16.72 21.55 -12.12
N ALA A 678 -15.61 22.23 -11.83
CA ALA A 678 -14.40 22.15 -12.63
C ALA A 678 -13.70 20.79 -12.53
N GLU A 679 -13.09 20.36 -13.64
CA GLU A 679 -12.30 19.13 -13.73
C GLU A 679 -10.88 19.33 -13.18
N LEU A 680 -10.18 18.22 -12.94
CA LEU A 680 -8.77 18.22 -12.56
C LEU A 680 -7.86 18.31 -13.79
N ASP A 681 -7.91 19.45 -14.47
CA ASP A 681 -7.27 19.65 -15.79
C ASP A 681 -5.74 19.63 -15.76
N ARG A 682 -5.11 19.68 -14.58
CA ARG A 682 -3.67 19.78 -14.45
C ARG A 682 -3.07 18.56 -13.76
N TYR A 683 -2.26 17.80 -14.49
CA TYR A 683 -1.51 16.64 -14.00
C TYR A 683 -0.01 16.93 -13.94
N ARG A 684 0.64 16.46 -12.87
CA ARG A 684 2.11 16.48 -12.71
C ARG A 684 2.55 15.22 -11.97
N GLU A 685 3.68 14.66 -12.36
CA GLU A 685 4.43 13.70 -11.54
C GLU A 685 5.63 14.41 -10.95
N ILE A 686 5.73 14.36 -9.63
CA ILE A 686 6.76 15.06 -8.87
C ILE A 686 7.74 14.02 -8.35
N GLU A 687 9.02 14.21 -8.66
CA GLU A 687 10.09 13.28 -8.32
C GLU A 687 10.11 12.98 -6.82
N GLY A 688 10.26 11.70 -6.47
CA GLY A 688 10.53 11.25 -5.11
C GLY A 688 11.98 11.55 -4.67
N PRO A 689 12.39 11.05 -3.50
CA PRO A 689 13.73 11.29 -2.95
C PRO A 689 14.87 10.56 -3.68
#